data_AF-A0A1X1XVR0-F1
#
_entry.id   AF-A0A1X1XVR0-F1
#
_cell.length_a   1.000
_cell.length_b   1.000
_cell.length_c   1.000
_cell.angle_alpha   90.00
_cell.angle_beta   90.00
_cell.angle_gamma   90.00
#
_symmetry.space_group_name_H-M   'P 1'
#
loop_
_entity.id
_entity.type
_entity.pdbx_description
1 polymer ?
#
loop_
_entity_poly.entity_id
_entity_poly.type
_entity_poly.pdbx_seq_one_letter_code
_entity_poly.pdbx_strand_id
1 'polypeptide(L)'
;MQILVTDASGTLGRLVARQLIAAGHTVSGIAERPHECLDPNVEFVCAPLRDPVLHELAAEADAVLHLAPVDTSAPGGAGVTGAAHVAHAAARAGARLLFVSQAAGRPELYQQAESLVSTGWAPSLVIRIAPPVGRQLDWMVCRTVATLLRAKVSERPMRVLHLDDLVRFLIVALDTDRNGVVDLATPDTTNVITAWRLLRSVDPRLRTHRVRSWARLIPEMDITTAQEDWGFEFGWQAVAAVVDTGRGLVGRRLDAAGATNGSGQLSLPVEALPRPQPTESAPLGSAAPDGMEGEFDDRIDPRFPVFSASSLAEALPGPLTPMTLDVQLSALRRAGQVMGRVLALGDVVADEWGSRAIAVFGHRPYVGVSANIVAAAQLPGWDERAVTQRALGEQPPIAELLPFGRPQLASGPLGSVAKVVVTARSLSLLRHIRTDTQAYVAAARAEHLGAEQLALLPDAGLEVRIRLLRDRIHQGWILTALWVIDTGVTAATLDHTRAGSRVSGVGVIMESGLIAAEAAALATVLRADPPLVGLAREGNLASVRALSPATAAAVDAAIARIGHRGPGEAELANPTFGDDPALLLMVGAQAAEAPAEPPPPSTLSRRMAASARNSRELAHDTTIRFTHELRMALRELGSRRVAADLIDLVDDVYYLTCDEVVTMPADARLRIKRRRAERERLQAQGPPDVIDHTWNIPE
;
A
#
# COMPACT_ATOMS: atom_id res chain seq x y z
N MET A 1 22.08 -13.69 -6.06
CA MET A 1 22.39 -14.55 -4.90
C MET A 1 21.15 -15.31 -4.50
N GLN A 2 21.33 -16.54 -4.02
CA GLN A 2 20.33 -17.32 -3.30
C GLN A 2 20.44 -17.01 -1.82
N ILE A 3 19.37 -16.51 -1.20
CA ILE A 3 19.36 -16.08 0.20
C ILE A 3 18.37 -16.92 1.00
N LEU A 4 18.85 -17.59 2.04
CA LEU A 4 18.00 -18.31 2.99
C LEU A 4 17.59 -17.39 4.14
N VAL A 5 16.29 -17.20 4.36
CA VAL A 5 15.74 -16.40 5.45
C VAL A 5 15.08 -17.32 6.50
N THR A 6 15.60 -17.29 7.73
CA THR A 6 14.94 -17.99 8.86
C THR A 6 13.87 -17.10 9.49
N ASP A 7 12.78 -17.69 10.00
CA ASP A 7 11.60 -16.94 10.47
C ASP A 7 11.03 -16.06 9.33
N ALA A 8 11.06 -16.59 8.09
CA ALA A 8 10.59 -15.89 6.89
C ALA A 8 9.13 -15.45 7.00
N SER A 9 8.31 -16.19 7.76
CA SER A 9 6.92 -15.85 7.99
C SER A 9 6.70 -14.84 9.13
N GLY A 10 7.73 -14.44 9.88
CA GLY A 10 7.68 -13.33 10.83
C GLY A 10 7.60 -11.96 10.13
N THR A 11 7.17 -10.91 10.83
CA THR A 11 7.00 -9.58 10.22
C THR A 11 8.30 -9.07 9.57
N LEU A 12 9.44 -9.14 10.26
CA LEU A 12 10.72 -8.74 9.68
C LEU A 12 11.12 -9.65 8.51
N GLY A 13 10.92 -10.96 8.62
CA GLY A 13 11.19 -11.93 7.56
C GLY A 13 10.45 -11.61 6.28
N ARG A 14 9.14 -11.31 6.36
CA ARG A 14 8.34 -10.92 5.20
C ARG A 14 8.79 -9.60 4.56
N LEU A 15 9.13 -8.60 5.39
CA LEU A 15 9.61 -7.31 4.90
C LEU A 15 10.95 -7.45 4.17
N VAL A 16 11.89 -8.20 4.75
CA VAL A 16 13.21 -8.41 4.12
C VAL A 16 13.09 -9.28 2.89
N ALA A 17 12.33 -10.38 2.92
CA ALA A 17 12.13 -11.25 1.75
C ALA A 17 11.61 -10.46 0.54
N ARG A 18 10.62 -9.57 0.75
CA ARG A 18 10.11 -8.71 -0.32
C ARG A 18 11.16 -7.76 -0.88
N GLN A 19 12.00 -7.17 -0.03
CA GLN A 19 13.10 -6.30 -0.47
C GLN A 19 14.23 -7.07 -1.16
N LEU A 20 14.54 -8.30 -0.72
CA LEU A 20 15.52 -9.16 -1.37
C LEU A 20 15.09 -9.52 -2.80
N ILE A 21 13.80 -9.86 -2.98
CA ILE A 21 13.23 -10.13 -4.30
C ILE A 21 13.28 -8.86 -5.17
N ALA A 22 12.95 -7.70 -4.61
CA ALA A 22 13.04 -6.42 -5.31
C ALA A 22 14.48 -6.08 -5.74
N ALA A 23 15.48 -6.43 -4.93
CA ALA A 23 16.91 -6.31 -5.24
C ALA A 23 17.40 -7.30 -6.32
N GLY A 24 16.56 -8.26 -6.74
CA GLY A 24 16.88 -9.28 -7.74
C GLY A 24 17.54 -10.54 -7.16
N HIS A 25 17.41 -10.79 -5.86
CA HIS A 25 17.83 -12.06 -5.25
C HIS A 25 16.72 -13.12 -5.33
N THR A 26 17.13 -14.38 -5.35
CA THR A 26 16.22 -15.51 -5.16
C THR A 26 16.20 -15.86 -3.67
N VAL A 27 15.02 -16.12 -3.11
CA VAL A 27 14.83 -16.22 -1.67
C VAL A 27 14.19 -17.57 -1.32
N SER A 28 14.86 -18.34 -0.46
CA SER A 28 14.26 -19.46 0.24
C SER A 28 13.94 -19.07 1.69
N GLY A 29 12.84 -19.59 2.23
CA GLY A 29 12.33 -19.22 3.54
C GLY A 29 11.99 -20.44 4.38
N ILE A 30 12.39 -20.43 5.65
CA ILE A 30 12.00 -21.47 6.62
C ILE A 30 11.34 -20.85 7.85
N ALA A 31 10.18 -21.36 8.23
CA ALA A 31 9.50 -21.02 9.48
C ALA A 31 8.52 -22.11 9.90
N GLU A 32 8.14 -22.15 11.18
CA GLU A 32 7.24 -23.18 11.70
C GLU A 32 5.78 -23.06 11.23
N ARG A 33 5.40 -21.90 10.69
CA ARG A 33 4.02 -21.63 10.22
C ARG A 33 4.04 -20.74 8.98
N PRO A 34 3.14 -20.97 8.01
CA PRO A 34 2.98 -20.07 6.87
C PRO A 34 2.30 -18.76 7.29
N HIS A 35 2.38 -17.74 6.42
CA HIS A 35 1.68 -16.47 6.61
C HIS A 35 1.17 -15.93 5.26
N GLU A 36 -0.06 -15.40 5.23
CA GLU A 36 -0.72 -14.93 4.00
C GLU A 36 0.02 -13.78 3.30
N CYS A 37 0.68 -12.90 4.05
CA CYS A 37 1.49 -11.80 3.51
C CYS A 37 2.90 -12.20 3.05
N LEU A 38 3.29 -13.48 3.11
CA LEU A 38 4.61 -13.89 2.60
C LEU A 38 4.63 -13.75 1.08
N ASP A 39 5.69 -13.17 0.52
CA ASP A 39 5.79 -13.01 -0.93
C ASP A 39 5.80 -14.38 -1.63
N PRO A 40 4.96 -14.59 -2.66
CA PRO A 40 4.83 -15.87 -3.33
C PRO A 40 6.08 -16.31 -4.08
N ASN A 41 7.02 -15.41 -4.35
CA ASN A 41 8.30 -15.77 -4.96
C ASN A 41 9.32 -16.29 -3.93
N VAL A 42 8.94 -16.41 -2.65
CA VAL A 42 9.74 -17.10 -1.65
C VAL A 42 9.50 -18.60 -1.74
N GLU A 43 10.56 -19.37 -1.98
CA GLU A 43 10.51 -20.82 -1.84
C GLU A 43 10.41 -21.19 -0.36
N PHE A 44 9.17 -21.41 0.10
CA PHE A 44 8.87 -21.53 1.52
C PHE A 44 8.75 -22.97 1.99
N VAL A 45 9.50 -23.31 3.05
CA VAL A 45 9.43 -24.59 3.76
C VAL A 45 8.87 -24.36 5.17
N CYS A 46 7.76 -25.04 5.46
CA CYS A 46 7.13 -25.01 6.77
C CYS A 46 7.77 -26.04 7.72
N ALA A 47 8.90 -25.70 8.35
CA ALA A 47 9.64 -26.59 9.23
C ALA A 47 10.36 -25.84 10.37
N PRO A 48 10.64 -26.50 11.52
CA PRO A 48 11.46 -25.91 12.57
C PRO A 48 12.96 -25.94 12.21
N LEU A 49 13.78 -25.08 12.82
CA LEU A 49 15.24 -25.00 12.55
C LEU A 49 16.06 -26.22 12.99
N ARG A 50 15.45 -27.23 13.61
CA ARG A 50 16.10 -28.51 13.91
C ARG A 50 15.91 -29.55 12.81
N ASP A 51 15.05 -29.24 11.84
CA ASP A 51 14.74 -30.15 10.75
C ASP A 51 15.93 -30.28 9.79
N PRO A 52 16.26 -31.50 9.32
CA PRO A 52 17.36 -31.72 8.37
C PRO A 52 17.27 -30.87 7.11
N VAL A 53 16.06 -30.47 6.67
CA VAL A 53 15.86 -29.62 5.48
C VAL A 53 16.62 -28.30 5.58
N LEU A 54 16.93 -27.81 6.79
CA LEU A 54 17.75 -26.61 6.97
C LEU A 54 19.13 -26.76 6.30
N HIS A 55 19.71 -27.96 6.30
CA HIS A 55 21.00 -28.20 5.65
C HIS A 55 20.91 -28.18 4.13
N GLU A 56 19.81 -28.68 3.57
CA GLU A 56 19.55 -28.65 2.13
C GLU A 56 19.38 -27.19 1.66
N LEU A 57 18.52 -26.44 2.35
CA LEU A 57 18.31 -25.02 2.06
C LEU A 57 19.59 -24.18 2.21
N ALA A 58 20.40 -24.46 3.24
CA ALA A 58 21.66 -23.74 3.46
C ALA A 58 22.71 -24.10 2.40
N ALA A 59 22.75 -25.35 1.91
CA ALA A 59 23.69 -25.79 0.89
C ALA A 59 23.49 -25.10 -0.47
N GLU A 60 22.27 -24.66 -0.75
CA GLU A 60 21.94 -23.90 -1.96
C GLU A 60 22.13 -22.38 -1.78
N ALA A 61 22.26 -21.90 -0.54
CA ALA A 61 22.31 -20.47 -0.24
C ALA A 61 23.73 -19.90 -0.30
N ASP A 62 23.87 -18.72 -0.90
CA ASP A 62 25.08 -17.91 -0.83
C ASP A 62 25.22 -17.26 0.57
N ALA A 63 24.08 -16.88 1.16
CA ALA A 63 24.00 -16.31 2.49
C ALA A 63 22.74 -16.74 3.24
N VAL A 64 22.87 -16.85 4.56
CA VAL A 64 21.79 -17.13 5.50
C VAL A 64 21.54 -15.88 6.35
N LEU A 65 20.33 -15.36 6.25
CA LEU A 65 19.84 -14.28 7.09
C LEU A 65 19.04 -14.86 8.26
N HIS A 66 19.67 -14.91 9.43
CA HIS A 66 19.08 -15.46 10.65
C HIS A 66 18.31 -14.40 11.43
N LEU A 67 16.98 -14.41 11.28
CA LEU A 67 16.04 -13.49 11.95
C LEU A 67 15.27 -14.13 13.11
N ALA A 68 15.33 -15.46 13.28
CA ALA A 68 14.59 -16.13 14.35
C ALA A 68 15.15 -15.70 15.73
N PRO A 69 14.32 -15.22 16.66
CA PRO A 69 14.82 -14.67 17.92
C PRO A 69 15.49 -15.73 18.82
N VAL A 70 16.55 -15.34 19.53
CA VAL A 70 17.14 -16.18 20.57
C VAL A 70 16.33 -16.19 21.86
N ASP A 71 15.46 -15.20 22.06
CA ASP A 71 14.50 -15.18 23.16
C ASP A 71 13.33 -16.12 22.87
N THR A 72 13.28 -17.26 23.54
CA THR A 72 12.22 -18.27 23.38
C THR A 72 10.83 -17.80 23.83
N SER A 73 10.73 -16.63 24.48
CA SER A 73 9.45 -15.99 24.77
C SER A 73 8.95 -15.05 23.68
N ALA A 74 9.76 -14.81 22.64
CA ALA A 74 9.32 -14.12 21.44
C ALA A 74 8.63 -15.11 20.47
N PRO A 75 7.73 -14.64 19.60
CA PRO A 75 7.22 -15.44 18.50
C PRO A 75 8.35 -15.92 17.61
N GLY A 76 8.29 -17.17 17.16
CA GLY A 76 9.36 -17.78 16.36
C GLY A 76 10.68 -17.98 17.12
N GLY A 77 10.68 -17.81 18.45
CA GLY A 77 11.89 -17.85 19.27
C GLY A 77 12.55 -19.24 19.26
N ALA A 78 13.70 -19.34 18.60
CA ALA A 78 14.42 -20.59 18.38
C ALA A 78 15.47 -20.90 19.47
N GLY A 79 15.76 -19.92 20.34
CA GLY A 79 16.77 -20.08 21.38
C GLY A 79 18.21 -20.06 20.84
N VAL A 80 19.18 -20.13 21.75
CA VAL A 80 20.61 -20.25 21.38
C VAL A 80 20.86 -21.54 20.58
N THR A 81 20.11 -22.61 20.84
CA THR A 81 20.17 -23.87 20.07
C THR A 81 19.76 -23.67 18.61
N GLY A 82 18.73 -22.86 18.34
CA GLY A 82 18.36 -22.51 16.96
C GLY A 82 19.48 -21.77 16.23
N ALA A 83 20.10 -20.78 16.88
CA ALA A 83 21.27 -20.09 16.34
C ALA A 83 22.44 -21.04 16.08
N ALA A 84 22.65 -22.04 16.96
CA ALA A 84 23.66 -23.07 16.78
C ALA A 84 23.40 -23.94 15.54
N HIS A 85 22.16 -24.37 15.30
CA HIS A 85 21.80 -25.15 14.10
C HIS A 85 22.04 -24.34 12.82
N VAL A 86 21.64 -23.07 12.82
CA VAL A 86 21.80 -22.19 11.66
C VAL A 86 23.27 -21.90 11.40
N ALA A 87 24.04 -21.57 12.43
CA ALA A 87 25.49 -21.36 12.31
C ALA A 87 26.22 -22.61 11.81
N HIS A 88 25.81 -23.78 12.30
CA HIS A 88 26.36 -25.06 11.83
C HIS A 88 26.00 -25.34 10.37
N ALA A 89 24.75 -25.12 9.96
CA ALA A 89 24.30 -25.31 8.59
C ALA A 89 25.03 -24.36 7.63
N ALA A 90 25.11 -23.07 7.96
CA ALA A 90 25.84 -22.07 7.18
C ALA A 90 27.32 -22.44 7.05
N ALA A 91 27.99 -22.81 8.14
CA ALA A 91 29.40 -23.20 8.12
C ALA A 91 29.66 -24.43 7.25
N ARG A 92 28.75 -25.43 7.28
CA ARG A 92 28.87 -26.63 6.43
C ARG A 92 28.65 -26.34 4.96
N ALA A 93 27.76 -25.40 4.65
CA ALA A 93 27.49 -24.96 3.28
C ALA A 93 28.57 -24.01 2.74
N GLY A 94 29.35 -23.37 3.63
CA GLY A 94 30.21 -22.24 3.26
C GLY A 94 29.42 -20.93 3.03
N ALA A 95 28.13 -20.91 3.41
CA ALA A 95 27.27 -19.75 3.27
C ALA A 95 27.62 -18.69 4.32
N ARG A 96 27.54 -17.42 3.93
CA ARG A 96 27.75 -16.28 4.86
C ARG A 96 26.55 -16.14 5.80
N LEU A 97 26.80 -15.93 7.09
CA LEU A 97 25.74 -15.79 8.11
C LEU A 97 25.57 -14.34 8.57
N LEU A 98 24.39 -13.76 8.32
CA LEU A 98 23.98 -12.49 8.93
C LEU A 98 23.06 -12.80 10.12
N PHE A 99 23.43 -12.35 11.31
CA PHE A 99 22.70 -12.62 12.55
C PHE A 99 22.22 -11.32 13.20
N VAL A 100 20.90 -11.18 13.41
CA VAL A 100 20.33 -10.00 14.06
C VAL A 100 20.19 -10.23 15.57
N SER A 101 20.94 -9.46 16.36
CA SER A 101 20.96 -9.52 17.82
C SER A 101 20.21 -8.34 18.45
N GLN A 102 19.30 -8.60 19.39
CA GLN A 102 18.52 -7.56 20.07
C GLN A 102 19.25 -7.07 21.33
N ALA A 103 20.03 -5.99 21.22
CA ALA A 103 20.86 -5.47 22.32
C ALA A 103 20.06 -5.02 23.55
N ALA A 104 18.78 -4.67 23.36
CA ALA A 104 17.85 -4.32 24.44
C ALA A 104 17.32 -5.53 25.24
N GLY A 105 17.57 -6.74 24.74
CA GLY A 105 17.18 -8.01 25.33
C GLY A 105 17.98 -8.37 26.57
N ARG A 106 17.90 -9.65 26.97
CA ARG A 106 18.64 -10.18 28.13
C ARG A 106 20.10 -10.41 27.77
N PRO A 107 21.07 -9.76 28.45
CA PRO A 107 22.50 -9.91 28.17
C PRO A 107 22.96 -11.37 28.15
N GLU A 108 22.51 -12.16 29.12
CA GLU A 108 22.88 -13.58 29.23
C GLU A 108 22.50 -14.40 27.98
N LEU A 109 21.44 -14.00 27.26
CA LEU A 109 20.98 -14.70 26.06
C LEU A 109 21.67 -14.18 24.80
N TYR A 110 21.65 -12.87 24.57
CA TYR A 110 22.18 -12.33 23.33
C TYR A 110 23.70 -12.44 23.27
N GLN A 111 24.44 -12.23 24.37
CA GLN A 111 25.91 -12.33 24.37
C GLN A 111 26.38 -13.76 24.08
N GLN A 112 25.64 -14.76 24.58
CA GLN A 112 25.92 -16.16 24.29
C GLN A 112 25.74 -16.47 22.79
N ALA A 113 24.67 -15.99 22.19
CA ALA A 113 24.42 -16.17 20.76
C ALA A 113 25.41 -15.41 19.88
N GLU A 114 25.73 -14.15 20.22
CA GLU A 114 26.76 -13.36 19.54
C GLU A 114 28.13 -14.06 19.59
N SER A 115 28.51 -14.59 20.75
CA SER A 115 29.75 -15.36 20.91
C SER A 115 29.74 -16.64 20.07
N LEU A 116 28.61 -17.35 20.04
CA LEU A 116 28.45 -18.56 19.24
C LEU A 116 28.62 -18.28 17.73
N VAL A 117 28.01 -17.19 17.23
CA VAL A 117 28.08 -16.83 15.81
C VAL A 117 29.47 -16.31 15.44
N SER A 118 30.04 -15.42 16.27
CA SER A 118 31.36 -14.79 16.00
C SER A 118 32.55 -15.75 16.09
N THR A 119 32.44 -16.81 16.91
CA THR A 119 33.47 -17.86 17.01
C THR A 119 33.19 -19.05 16.08
N GLY A 120 32.06 -19.00 15.34
CA GLY A 120 31.70 -19.98 14.33
C GLY A 120 32.64 -19.97 13.13
N TRP A 121 32.58 -21.03 12.31
CA TRP A 121 33.45 -21.17 11.14
C TRP A 121 32.91 -20.51 9.88
N ALA A 122 31.61 -20.16 9.87
CA ALA A 122 31.02 -19.41 8.78
C ALA A 122 31.52 -17.96 8.77
N PRO A 123 31.79 -17.34 7.61
CA PRO A 123 31.90 -15.88 7.51
C PRO A 123 30.63 -15.27 8.08
N SER A 124 30.75 -14.43 9.10
CA SER A 124 29.58 -13.97 9.85
C SER A 124 29.60 -12.49 10.18
N LEU A 125 28.41 -11.89 10.14
CA LEU A 125 28.16 -10.53 10.57
C LEU A 125 27.07 -10.54 11.65
N VAL A 126 27.45 -10.12 12.85
CA VAL A 126 26.55 -9.91 13.97
C VAL A 126 26.06 -8.46 13.92
N ILE A 127 24.76 -8.29 13.75
CA ILE A 127 24.08 -7.00 13.61
C ILE A 127 23.31 -6.73 14.89
N ARG A 128 23.89 -5.91 15.78
CA ARG A 128 23.29 -5.59 17.08
C ARG A 128 22.38 -4.39 16.90
N ILE A 129 21.09 -4.55 17.17
CA ILE A 129 20.10 -3.50 16.93
C ILE A 129 19.73 -2.75 18.22
N ALA A 130 19.60 -1.44 18.12
CA ALA A 130 18.97 -0.60 19.13
C ALA A 130 17.49 -0.99 19.30
N PRO A 131 16.80 -0.60 20.39
CA PRO A 131 15.38 -0.88 20.56
C PRO A 131 14.59 -0.47 19.31
N PRO A 132 13.95 -1.43 18.63
CA PRO A 132 13.35 -1.14 17.34
C PRO A 132 12.04 -0.39 17.50
N VAL A 133 11.76 0.45 16.51
CA VAL A 133 10.58 1.32 16.40
C VAL A 133 10.04 1.28 14.95
N GLY A 134 8.81 1.74 14.75
CA GLY A 134 8.21 1.90 13.42
C GLY A 134 6.76 1.43 13.32
N ARG A 135 6.09 1.80 12.23
CA ARG A 135 4.65 1.57 12.03
C ARG A 135 4.23 0.10 11.83
N GLN A 136 5.16 -0.80 11.52
CA GLN A 136 4.90 -2.23 11.31
C GLN A 136 4.56 -2.97 12.61
N LEU A 137 4.89 -2.40 13.78
CA LEU A 137 4.52 -2.88 15.12
C LEU A 137 4.66 -4.40 15.32
N ASP A 138 5.81 -4.95 14.94
CA ASP A 138 6.15 -6.32 15.24
C ASP A 138 6.29 -6.54 16.76
N TRP A 139 6.60 -7.78 17.17
CA TRP A 139 6.78 -8.08 18.59
C TRP A 139 7.88 -7.23 19.23
N MET A 140 8.98 -6.92 18.51
CA MET A 140 10.09 -6.14 19.04
C MET A 140 9.68 -4.69 19.28
N VAL A 141 9.04 -4.05 18.30
CA VAL A 141 8.50 -2.69 18.42
C VAL A 141 7.45 -2.61 19.51
N CYS A 142 6.56 -3.61 19.61
CA CYS A 142 5.59 -3.68 20.69
C CYS A 142 6.26 -3.72 22.08
N ARG A 143 7.35 -4.47 22.23
CA ARG A 143 8.15 -4.48 23.47
C ARG A 143 8.80 -3.12 23.73
N THR A 144 9.30 -2.43 22.70
CA THR A 144 9.85 -1.07 22.83
C THR A 144 8.78 -0.11 23.35
N VAL A 145 7.60 -0.08 22.72
CA VAL A 145 6.46 0.75 23.15
C VAL A 145 6.03 0.40 24.58
N ALA A 146 5.86 -0.89 24.89
CA ALA A 146 5.46 -1.33 26.22
C ALA A 146 6.49 -0.95 27.29
N THR A 147 7.78 -1.01 26.98
CA THR A 147 8.86 -0.61 27.88
C THR A 147 8.83 0.90 28.12
N LEU A 148 8.74 1.70 27.06
CA LEU A 148 8.67 3.16 27.15
C LEU A 148 7.47 3.60 27.99
N LEU A 149 6.27 3.06 27.73
CA LEU A 149 5.05 3.45 28.42
C LEU A 149 4.99 3.05 29.89
N ARG A 150 5.83 2.10 30.32
CA ARG A 150 5.99 1.66 31.72
C ARG A 150 7.20 2.28 32.42
N ALA A 151 8.19 2.74 31.65
CA ALA A 151 9.41 3.32 32.20
C ALA A 151 9.11 4.58 33.01
N LYS A 152 9.90 4.82 34.06
CA LYS A 152 9.92 6.12 34.73
C LYS A 152 10.43 7.15 33.72
N VAL A 153 9.62 8.17 33.45
CA VAL A 153 9.99 9.26 32.53
C VAL A 153 11.32 9.89 32.97
N SER A 154 12.21 10.12 32.02
CA SER A 154 13.52 10.73 32.26
C SER A 154 14.02 11.43 31.00
N GLU A 155 14.95 12.37 31.19
CA GLU A 155 15.63 13.07 30.10
C GLU A 155 16.83 12.28 29.55
N ARG A 156 16.99 11.01 29.96
CA ARG A 156 18.10 10.18 29.48
C ARG A 156 18.01 10.03 27.95
N PRO A 157 19.11 10.31 27.23
CA PRO A 157 19.14 10.11 25.79
C PRO A 157 19.02 8.61 25.49
N MET A 158 18.28 8.31 24.43
CA MET A 158 18.14 6.96 23.92
C MET A 158 18.21 6.97 22.41
N ARG A 159 18.82 5.92 21.87
CA ARG A 159 18.83 5.62 20.45
C ARG A 159 17.76 4.57 20.16
N VAL A 160 17.27 4.61 18.94
CA VAL A 160 16.28 3.67 18.42
C VAL A 160 16.76 3.18 17.06
N LEU A 161 16.10 2.16 16.50
CA LEU A 161 16.30 1.76 15.11
C LEU A 161 14.93 1.57 14.45
N HIS A 162 14.68 2.29 13.36
CA HIS A 162 13.46 2.06 12.61
C HIS A 162 13.54 0.74 11.83
N LEU A 163 12.46 -0.05 11.79
CA LEU A 163 12.45 -1.32 11.06
C LEU A 163 12.76 -1.16 9.57
N ASP A 164 12.31 -0.08 8.92
CA ASP A 164 12.68 0.23 7.53
C ASP A 164 14.20 0.33 7.33
N ASP A 165 14.93 0.95 8.27
CA ASP A 165 16.39 1.09 8.20
C ASP A 165 17.10 -0.23 8.52
N LEU A 166 16.55 -1.04 9.43
CA LEU A 166 17.04 -2.41 9.64
C LEU A 166 16.95 -3.21 8.34
N VAL A 167 15.79 -3.21 7.69
CA VAL A 167 15.60 -3.93 6.41
C VAL A 167 16.59 -3.43 5.37
N ARG A 168 16.77 -2.11 5.22
CA ARG A 168 17.73 -1.54 4.26
C ARG A 168 19.17 -1.93 4.55
N PHE A 169 19.59 -1.87 5.81
CA PHE A 169 20.93 -2.29 6.19
C PHE A 169 21.15 -3.77 5.88
N LEU A 170 20.15 -4.64 6.09
CA LEU A 170 20.26 -6.06 5.77
C LEU A 170 20.52 -6.32 4.29
N ILE A 171 19.90 -5.53 3.39
CA ILE A 171 20.19 -5.61 1.96
C ILE A 171 21.62 -5.15 1.67
N VAL A 172 22.00 -3.95 2.15
CA VAL A 172 23.36 -3.41 1.97
C VAL A 172 24.43 -4.36 2.52
N ALA A 173 24.15 -5.02 3.65
CA ALA A 173 25.07 -5.95 4.27
C ALA A 173 25.35 -7.17 3.39
N LEU A 174 24.37 -7.64 2.61
CA LEU A 174 24.52 -8.80 1.72
C LEU A 174 25.44 -8.52 0.53
N ASP A 175 25.48 -7.27 0.04
CA ASP A 175 26.31 -6.86 -1.09
C ASP A 175 27.78 -6.56 -0.71
N THR A 176 28.20 -6.96 0.49
CA THR A 176 29.57 -6.75 0.99
C THR A 176 30.13 -8.02 1.63
N ASP A 177 31.45 -8.20 1.59
CA ASP A 177 32.14 -9.30 2.28
C ASP A 177 32.49 -8.98 3.74
N ARG A 178 31.92 -7.91 4.30
CA ARG A 178 32.25 -7.41 5.63
C ARG A 178 31.72 -8.35 6.70
N ASN A 179 32.58 -8.68 7.66
CA ASN A 179 32.30 -9.60 8.76
C ASN A 179 32.58 -8.92 10.11
N GLY A 180 32.21 -9.58 11.20
CA GLY A 180 32.43 -9.09 12.57
C GLY A 180 31.14 -8.60 13.21
N VAL A 181 31.19 -7.46 13.90
CA VAL A 181 30.05 -6.91 14.66
C VAL A 181 29.79 -5.49 14.17
N VAL A 182 28.52 -5.16 13.98
CA VAL A 182 28.06 -3.80 13.70
C VAL A 182 26.85 -3.46 14.56
N ASP A 183 26.88 -2.29 15.17
CA ASP A 183 25.81 -1.77 15.99
C ASP A 183 24.95 -0.81 15.15
N LEU A 184 23.65 -1.09 15.05
CA LEU A 184 22.69 -0.27 14.31
C LEU A 184 21.79 0.52 15.25
N ALA A 185 22.00 1.83 15.26
CA ALA A 185 21.24 2.80 16.02
C ALA A 185 21.21 4.13 15.27
N THR A 186 20.12 4.89 15.38
CA THR A 186 20.07 6.24 14.81
C THR A 186 21.25 7.08 15.30
N PRO A 187 21.85 7.93 14.44
CA PRO A 187 23.00 8.75 14.81
C PRO A 187 22.61 9.92 15.72
N ASP A 188 21.36 10.37 15.64
CA ASP A 188 20.71 11.27 16.59
C ASP A 188 20.02 10.50 17.72
N THR A 189 19.67 11.23 18.79
CA THR A 189 19.02 10.67 19.98
C THR A 189 17.67 11.32 20.20
N THR A 190 16.72 10.54 20.71
CA THR A 190 15.57 11.08 21.45
C THR A 190 15.80 10.89 22.95
N ASN A 191 14.80 11.18 23.77
CA ASN A 191 14.84 10.85 25.20
C ASN A 191 13.55 10.14 25.64
N VAL A 192 13.61 9.48 26.80
CA VAL A 192 12.50 8.64 27.28
C VAL A 192 11.22 9.46 27.50
N ILE A 193 11.32 10.69 28.02
CA ILE A 193 10.15 11.55 28.26
C ILE A 193 9.46 12.01 26.96
N THR A 194 10.23 12.40 25.95
CA THR A 194 9.71 12.79 24.63
C THR A 194 9.05 11.60 23.96
N ALA A 195 9.73 10.44 23.92
CA ALA A 195 9.17 9.25 23.32
C ALA A 195 7.89 8.78 24.04
N TRP A 196 7.89 8.80 25.39
CA TRP A 196 6.69 8.50 26.17
C TRP A 196 5.54 9.45 25.86
N ARG A 197 5.78 10.76 25.77
CA ARG A 197 4.74 11.77 25.48
C ARG A 197 4.13 11.55 24.10
N LEU A 198 4.97 11.35 23.09
CA LEU A 198 4.54 11.11 21.71
C LEU A 198 3.68 9.84 21.58
N LEU A 199 4.11 8.74 22.19
CA LEU A 199 3.36 7.48 22.15
C LEU A 199 2.08 7.55 22.98
N ARG A 200 2.11 8.21 24.15
CA ARG A 200 0.94 8.37 25.03
C ARG A 200 -0.12 9.29 24.43
N SER A 201 0.26 10.28 23.63
CA SER A 201 -0.69 11.17 22.97
C SER A 201 -1.51 10.49 21.87
N VAL A 202 -1.02 9.37 21.32
CA VAL A 202 -1.76 8.61 20.30
C VAL A 202 -2.96 7.87 20.90
N ASP A 203 -2.72 7.06 21.94
CA ASP A 203 -3.79 6.41 22.69
C ASP A 203 -3.44 6.36 24.19
N PRO A 204 -4.05 7.24 25.01
CA PRO A 204 -3.85 7.24 26.45
C PRO A 204 -4.24 5.92 27.14
N ARG A 205 -5.15 5.15 26.53
CA ARG A 205 -5.71 3.90 27.05
C ARG A 205 -4.99 2.66 26.53
N LEU A 206 -3.89 2.82 25.80
CA LEU A 206 -3.13 1.71 25.23
C LEU A 206 -2.69 0.73 26.33
N ARG A 207 -3.21 -0.49 26.25
CA ARG A 207 -2.94 -1.54 27.24
C ARG A 207 -1.65 -2.26 26.87
N THR A 208 -0.67 -2.23 27.78
CA THR A 208 0.63 -2.86 27.54
C THR A 208 0.81 -4.20 28.26
N HIS A 209 -0.06 -4.57 29.21
CA HIS A 209 0.14 -5.70 30.15
C HIS A 209 0.46 -7.06 29.51
N ARG A 210 0.03 -7.33 28.28
CA ARG A 210 0.30 -8.58 27.54
C ARG A 210 1.70 -8.64 26.93
N VAL A 211 2.39 -7.52 26.89
CA VAL A 211 3.70 -7.39 26.24
C VAL A 211 4.79 -7.33 27.30
N ARG A 212 5.88 -8.07 27.07
CA ARG A 212 7.07 -8.02 27.93
C ARG A 212 7.83 -6.71 27.73
N SER A 213 8.61 -6.33 28.73
CA SER A 213 9.51 -5.18 28.62
C SER A 213 10.91 -5.64 28.26
N TRP A 214 11.66 -4.78 27.57
CA TRP A 214 13.10 -4.94 27.37
C TRP A 214 13.83 -4.94 28.71
N ALA A 215 14.90 -5.73 28.82
CA ALA A 215 15.72 -5.77 30.02
C ALA A 215 16.61 -4.52 30.12
N ARG A 216 17.09 -4.01 28.98
CA ARG A 216 17.90 -2.79 28.88
C ARG A 216 17.35 -1.88 27.77
N LEU A 217 16.51 -0.90 28.12
CA LEU A 217 15.95 0.04 27.15
C LEU A 217 17.03 0.90 26.45
N ILE A 218 18.16 1.17 27.12
CA ILE A 218 19.25 1.98 26.59
C ILE A 218 20.53 1.13 26.64
N PRO A 219 20.73 0.22 25.67
CA PRO A 219 21.95 -0.58 25.60
C PRO A 219 23.15 0.28 25.19
N GLU A 220 24.36 -0.17 25.56
CA GLU A 220 25.62 0.40 25.09
C GLU A 220 25.86 -0.06 23.64
N MET A 221 26.14 0.91 22.76
CA MET A 221 26.29 0.67 21.33
C MET A 221 27.38 1.57 20.73
N ASP A 222 28.19 1.02 19.83
CA ASP A 222 29.18 1.73 19.01
C ASP A 222 28.60 2.16 17.66
N ILE A 223 28.19 3.42 17.57
CA ILE A 223 27.57 3.96 16.36
C ILE A 223 28.57 4.28 15.24
N THR A 224 29.86 4.25 15.54
CA THR A 224 30.92 4.72 14.62
C THR A 224 31.00 3.82 13.40
N THR A 225 30.99 2.50 13.62
CA THR A 225 31.13 1.50 12.55
C THR A 225 30.06 1.67 11.48
N ALA A 226 28.78 1.79 11.85
CA ALA A 226 27.70 1.94 10.87
C ALA A 226 27.83 3.23 10.03
N GLN A 227 28.34 4.32 10.62
CA GLN A 227 28.44 5.62 9.95
C GLN A 227 29.72 5.77 9.14
N GLU A 228 30.87 5.47 9.74
CA GLU A 228 32.19 5.74 9.15
C GLU A 228 32.66 4.57 8.30
N ASP A 229 32.60 3.34 8.84
CA ASP A 229 33.08 2.19 8.10
C ASP A 229 32.07 1.84 6.99
N TRP A 230 30.79 1.72 7.34
CA TRP A 230 29.73 1.29 6.41
C TRP A 230 29.16 2.42 5.57
N GLY A 231 29.33 3.69 5.96
CA GLY A 231 28.70 4.80 5.26
C GLY A 231 27.18 4.69 5.21
N PHE A 232 26.57 3.98 6.18
CA PHE A 232 25.15 3.69 6.14
C PHE A 232 24.34 4.94 6.53
N GLU A 233 23.48 5.38 5.61
CA GLU A 233 22.62 6.51 5.83
C GLU A 233 21.24 6.07 6.34
N PHE A 234 20.84 6.61 7.49
CA PHE A 234 19.56 6.30 8.12
C PHE A 234 18.45 7.16 7.52
N GLY A 235 17.36 6.53 7.09
CA GLY A 235 16.19 7.24 6.56
C GLY A 235 15.37 7.91 7.66
N TRP A 236 15.40 7.37 8.88
CA TRP A 236 14.67 7.92 10.02
C TRP A 236 15.58 8.54 11.07
N GLN A 237 15.27 9.78 11.44
CA GLN A 237 15.76 10.37 12.69
C GLN A 237 15.00 9.81 13.91
N ALA A 238 15.64 9.81 15.08
CA ALA A 238 15.13 9.17 16.29
C ALA A 238 13.72 9.65 16.69
N VAL A 239 13.48 10.96 16.69
CA VAL A 239 12.15 11.52 17.01
C VAL A 239 11.12 11.16 15.94
N ALA A 240 11.49 11.28 14.66
CA ALA A 240 10.62 10.95 13.54
C ALA A 240 10.23 9.45 13.55
N ALA A 241 11.15 8.56 13.90
CA ALA A 241 10.91 7.13 14.03
C ALA A 241 9.89 6.79 15.13
N VAL A 242 9.95 7.49 16.27
CA VAL A 242 8.94 7.34 17.35
C VAL A 242 7.59 7.91 16.91
N VAL A 243 7.61 9.03 16.18
CA VAL A 243 6.41 9.63 15.58
C VAL A 243 5.77 8.68 14.55
N ASP A 244 6.56 7.94 13.75
CA ASP A 244 6.06 6.91 12.84
C ASP A 244 5.50 5.68 13.57
N THR A 245 6.14 5.26 14.66
CA THR A 245 5.57 4.25 15.56
C THR A 245 4.17 4.64 16.03
N GLY A 246 3.99 5.92 16.37
CA GLY A 246 2.69 6.48 16.70
C GLY A 246 1.64 6.31 15.60
N ARG A 247 2.01 6.41 14.32
CA ARG A 247 1.08 6.15 13.19
C ARG A 247 0.62 4.71 13.18
N GLY A 248 1.53 3.78 13.42
CA GLY A 248 1.23 2.36 13.51
C GLY A 248 0.30 2.01 14.68
N LEU A 249 0.34 2.76 15.78
CA LEU A 249 -0.45 2.48 16.98
C LEU A 249 -1.95 2.76 16.81
N VAL A 250 -2.32 3.66 15.89
CA VAL A 250 -3.71 4.07 15.68
C VAL A 250 -4.59 2.85 15.35
N GLY A 251 -5.66 2.67 16.13
CA GLY A 251 -6.62 1.59 15.92
C GLY A 251 -6.15 0.19 16.33
N ARG A 252 -4.91 0.03 16.85
CA ARG A 252 -4.33 -1.27 17.16
C ARG A 252 -4.23 -1.56 18.66
N ARG A 253 -4.19 -2.84 19.00
CA ARG A 253 -3.91 -3.35 20.35
C ARG A 253 -2.58 -4.08 20.33
N LEU A 254 -1.73 -3.82 21.33
CA LEU A 254 -0.47 -4.52 21.46
C LEU A 254 -0.68 -5.92 22.03
N ASP A 255 -0.03 -6.92 21.44
CA ASP A 255 0.04 -8.29 21.95
C ASP A 255 1.49 -8.81 21.92
N ALA A 256 1.73 -9.95 22.58
CA ALA A 256 3.07 -10.56 22.66
C ALA A 256 3.63 -10.93 21.29
N ALA A 257 2.76 -11.20 20.31
CA ALA A 257 3.13 -11.55 18.95
C ALA A 257 3.28 -10.38 17.97
N GLY A 258 3.07 -9.15 18.46
CA GLY A 258 2.91 -7.97 17.61
C GLY A 258 1.53 -7.35 17.78
N ALA A 259 1.31 -6.20 17.13
CA ALA A 259 0.04 -5.50 17.25
C ALA A 259 -1.05 -6.13 16.36
N THR A 260 -2.27 -6.22 16.89
CA THR A 260 -3.45 -6.66 16.14
C THR A 260 -4.42 -5.50 15.95
N ASN A 261 -5.18 -5.51 14.85
CA ASN A 261 -6.21 -4.51 14.63
C ASN A 261 -7.29 -4.62 15.74
N GLY A 262 -7.65 -3.47 16.32
CA GLY A 262 -8.73 -3.35 17.29
C GLY A 262 -10.08 -3.10 16.60
N SER A 263 -11.13 -2.92 17.40
CA SER A 263 -12.48 -2.52 16.93
C SER A 263 -12.67 -0.99 16.85
N GLY A 264 -11.56 -0.24 16.91
CA GLY A 264 -11.52 1.22 17.05
C GLY A 264 -11.41 1.95 15.71
N GLN A 265 -10.49 2.92 15.66
CA GLN A 265 -10.16 3.70 14.46
C GLN A 265 -9.51 2.84 13.37
N LEU A 266 -9.56 3.30 12.13
CA LEU A 266 -8.89 2.65 11.01
C LEU A 266 -7.36 2.69 11.17
N SER A 267 -6.76 1.50 11.27
CA SER A 267 -5.30 1.33 11.30
C SER A 267 -4.65 1.54 9.94
N LEU A 268 -3.43 2.09 9.94
CA LEU A 268 -2.61 2.23 8.74
C LEU A 268 -2.28 0.84 8.14
N PRO A 269 -2.53 0.57 6.86
CA PRO A 269 -2.27 -0.73 6.24
C PRO A 269 -0.79 -0.86 5.81
N VAL A 270 0.07 -1.24 6.77
CA VAL A 270 1.54 -1.30 6.61
C VAL A 270 2.07 -2.59 5.96
N GLU A 271 1.20 -3.54 5.64
CA GLU A 271 1.53 -4.77 4.92
C GLU A 271 0.70 -4.86 3.65
N ALA A 272 1.38 -4.99 2.53
CA ALA A 272 0.78 -5.34 1.26
C ALA A 272 0.57 -6.86 1.21
N LEU A 273 -0.63 -7.28 0.81
CA LEU A 273 -0.88 -8.68 0.49
C LEU A 273 -0.38 -8.95 -0.93
N PRO A 274 0.27 -10.09 -1.16
CA PRO A 274 0.70 -10.47 -2.49
C PRO A 274 -0.49 -10.73 -3.41
N ARG A 275 -0.23 -10.73 -4.73
CA ARG A 275 -1.20 -11.21 -5.71
C ARG A 275 -1.45 -12.70 -5.47
N PRO A 276 -2.72 -13.17 -5.49
CA PRO A 276 -3.03 -14.58 -5.34
C PRO A 276 -2.37 -15.39 -6.46
N GLN A 277 -1.68 -16.47 -6.09
CA GLN A 277 -1.16 -17.45 -7.05
C GLN A 277 -2.18 -18.57 -7.28
N PRO A 278 -2.16 -19.23 -8.45
CA PRO A 278 -2.96 -20.43 -8.68
C PRO A 278 -2.62 -21.51 -7.65
N THR A 279 -3.63 -22.22 -7.17
CA THR A 279 -3.46 -23.43 -6.35
C THR A 279 -4.11 -24.63 -7.05
N GLU A 280 -3.69 -25.85 -6.71
CA GLU A 280 -4.30 -27.07 -7.27
C GLU A 280 -5.82 -27.14 -7.01
N SER A 281 -6.29 -26.57 -5.90
CA SER A 281 -7.71 -26.54 -5.51
C SER A 281 -8.51 -25.39 -6.12
N ALA A 282 -7.86 -24.40 -6.73
CA ALA A 282 -8.48 -23.24 -7.37
C ALA A 282 -7.67 -22.85 -8.62
N PRO A 283 -7.81 -23.59 -9.74
CA PRO A 283 -7.09 -23.29 -10.96
C PRO A 283 -7.54 -21.93 -11.52
N LEU A 284 -6.56 -21.09 -11.87
CA LEU A 284 -6.80 -19.78 -12.47
C LEU A 284 -6.27 -19.77 -13.91
N GLY A 285 -7.04 -19.22 -14.85
CA GLY A 285 -6.68 -19.12 -16.27
C GLY A 285 -6.08 -17.77 -16.64
N SER A 286 -5.24 -17.71 -17.68
CA SER A 286 -4.93 -16.41 -18.30
C SER A 286 -6.15 -15.88 -19.03
N ALA A 287 -6.40 -14.58 -18.93
CA ALA A 287 -7.35 -13.92 -19.81
C ALA A 287 -6.75 -13.69 -21.21
N ALA A 288 -5.43 -13.52 -21.30
CA ALA A 288 -4.75 -13.11 -22.52
C ALA A 288 -4.48 -14.28 -23.46
N PRO A 289 -4.44 -14.03 -24.79
CA PRO A 289 -3.92 -15.02 -25.74
C PRO A 289 -2.47 -15.38 -25.44
N ASP A 290 -2.01 -16.50 -26.00
CA ASP A 290 -0.64 -16.97 -25.81
C ASP A 290 0.39 -15.90 -26.21
N GLY A 291 1.34 -15.65 -25.30
CA GLY A 291 2.40 -14.65 -25.48
C GLY A 291 1.96 -13.18 -25.31
N MET A 292 0.71 -12.93 -24.93
CA MET A 292 0.16 -11.56 -24.84
C MET A 292 0.03 -11.05 -23.41
N GLU A 293 0.05 -11.95 -22.43
CA GLU A 293 -0.04 -11.66 -21.00
C GLU A 293 0.99 -10.61 -20.55
N GLY A 294 0.54 -9.63 -19.77
CA GLY A 294 1.41 -8.65 -19.12
C GLY A 294 2.00 -9.18 -17.82
N GLU A 295 3.19 -8.71 -17.44
CA GLU A 295 3.87 -9.08 -16.18
C GLU A 295 2.99 -8.86 -14.93
N PHE A 296 2.09 -7.86 -15.00
CA PHE A 296 1.23 -7.46 -13.89
C PHE A 296 -0.22 -7.96 -14.01
N ASP A 297 -0.52 -8.81 -14.99
CA ASP A 297 -1.87 -9.32 -15.19
C ASP A 297 -2.28 -10.27 -14.06
N ASP A 298 -3.56 -10.19 -13.69
CA ASP A 298 -4.21 -11.15 -12.81
C ASP A 298 -4.71 -12.35 -13.63
N ARG A 299 -4.95 -13.47 -12.95
CA ARG A 299 -5.55 -14.67 -13.53
C ARG A 299 -7.04 -14.75 -13.18
N ILE A 300 -7.84 -15.35 -14.05
CA ILE A 300 -9.29 -15.46 -13.90
C ILE A 300 -9.67 -16.78 -13.24
N ASP A 301 -10.52 -16.70 -12.21
CA ASP A 301 -11.25 -17.85 -11.68
C ASP A 301 -12.43 -18.16 -12.62
N PRO A 302 -12.56 -19.38 -13.16
CA PRO A 302 -13.64 -19.72 -14.09
C PRO A 302 -15.04 -19.59 -13.47
N ARG A 303 -15.15 -19.54 -12.14
CA ARG A 303 -16.42 -19.30 -11.43
C ARG A 303 -16.88 -17.84 -11.51
N PHE A 304 -15.96 -16.92 -11.78
CA PHE A 304 -16.22 -15.47 -11.82
C PHE A 304 -15.56 -14.83 -13.05
N PRO A 305 -15.99 -15.18 -14.28
CA PRO A 305 -15.18 -14.93 -15.47
C PRO A 305 -15.35 -13.54 -16.11
N VAL A 306 -16.35 -12.76 -15.67
CA VAL A 306 -16.72 -11.52 -16.36
C VAL A 306 -16.13 -10.30 -15.69
N PHE A 307 -15.40 -9.49 -16.48
CA PHE A 307 -14.70 -8.29 -16.04
C PHE A 307 -14.99 -7.11 -16.98
N SER A 308 -15.04 -5.88 -16.46
CA SER A 308 -15.32 -4.66 -17.25
C SER A 308 -14.43 -3.47 -16.86
N ALA A 309 -13.85 -2.79 -17.84
CA ALA A 309 -13.05 -1.58 -17.68
C ALA A 309 -13.90 -0.29 -17.63
N SER A 310 -15.15 -0.34 -18.07
CA SER A 310 -16.01 0.84 -18.33
C SER A 310 -16.10 1.82 -17.17
N SER A 311 -16.20 1.32 -15.93
CA SER A 311 -16.34 2.16 -14.74
C SER A 311 -15.02 2.78 -14.24
N LEU A 312 -13.88 2.35 -14.77
CA LEU A 312 -12.55 2.79 -14.34
C LEU A 312 -11.81 3.58 -15.43
N ALA A 313 -12.29 3.55 -16.68
CA ALA A 313 -11.62 4.11 -17.85
C ALA A 313 -11.29 5.62 -17.74
N GLU A 314 -12.09 6.41 -17.02
CA GLU A 314 -11.81 7.84 -16.82
C GLU A 314 -10.64 8.07 -15.83
N ALA A 315 -10.69 7.39 -14.68
CA ALA A 315 -9.72 7.58 -13.60
C ALA A 315 -8.39 6.83 -13.87
N LEU A 316 -8.47 5.69 -14.57
CA LEU A 316 -7.37 4.79 -14.90
C LEU A 316 -7.53 4.24 -16.33
N PRO A 317 -7.31 5.07 -17.36
CA PRO A 317 -7.53 4.68 -18.76
C PRO A 317 -6.67 3.51 -19.22
N GLY A 318 -5.48 3.34 -18.62
CA GLY A 318 -4.51 2.29 -18.94
C GLY A 318 -3.98 2.32 -20.39
N PRO A 319 -2.97 1.51 -20.72
CA PRO A 319 -2.21 0.65 -19.83
C PRO A 319 -1.40 1.48 -18.83
N LEU A 320 -1.47 1.09 -17.57
CA LEU A 320 -0.86 1.79 -16.45
C LEU A 320 0.63 1.44 -16.34
N THR A 321 1.38 2.29 -15.64
CA THR A 321 2.78 2.01 -15.31
C THR A 321 2.90 0.99 -14.17
N PRO A 322 3.97 0.18 -14.13
CA PRO A 322 4.27 -0.75 -13.03
C PRO A 322 4.17 -0.12 -11.63
N MET A 323 4.65 1.11 -11.43
CA MET A 323 4.53 1.83 -10.17
C MET A 323 3.07 2.08 -9.78
N THR A 324 2.25 2.52 -10.74
CA THR A 324 0.81 2.73 -10.53
C THR A 324 0.09 1.42 -10.22
N LEU A 325 0.44 0.33 -10.91
CA LEU A 325 -0.10 -1.01 -10.65
C LEU A 325 0.27 -1.50 -9.24
N ASP A 326 1.51 -1.32 -8.81
CA ASP A 326 1.95 -1.69 -7.46
C ASP A 326 1.28 -0.85 -6.36
N VAL A 327 1.10 0.45 -6.57
CA VAL A 327 0.58 1.35 -5.53
C VAL A 327 -0.95 1.42 -5.53
N GLN A 328 -1.57 1.76 -6.66
CA GLN A 328 -3.03 2.00 -6.70
C GLN A 328 -3.80 0.68 -6.68
N LEU A 329 -3.39 -0.32 -7.45
CA LEU A 329 -4.19 -1.55 -7.58
C LEU A 329 -4.05 -2.45 -6.36
N SER A 330 -2.86 -2.49 -5.73
CA SER A 330 -2.73 -3.19 -4.43
C SER A 330 -3.53 -2.49 -3.33
N ALA A 331 -3.61 -1.16 -3.34
CA ALA A 331 -4.46 -0.39 -2.42
C ALA A 331 -5.96 -0.66 -2.63
N LEU A 332 -6.42 -0.64 -3.88
CA LEU A 332 -7.81 -0.92 -4.24
C LEU A 332 -8.21 -2.36 -3.89
N ARG A 333 -7.32 -3.34 -4.13
CA ARG A 333 -7.51 -4.73 -3.68
C ARG A 333 -7.62 -4.81 -2.16
N ARG A 334 -6.76 -4.09 -1.43
CA ARG A 334 -6.84 -4.02 0.04
C ARG A 334 -8.15 -3.38 0.51
N ALA A 335 -8.63 -2.34 -0.17
CA ALA A 335 -9.93 -1.74 0.10
C ALA A 335 -11.07 -2.75 -0.14
N GLY A 336 -11.02 -3.49 -1.23
CA GLY A 336 -11.93 -4.59 -1.55
C GLY A 336 -12.00 -5.65 -0.43
N GLN A 337 -10.85 -6.08 0.10
CA GLN A 337 -10.81 -7.02 1.24
C GLN A 337 -11.45 -6.47 2.51
N VAL A 338 -11.21 -5.19 2.82
CA VAL A 338 -11.85 -4.54 3.99
C VAL A 338 -13.37 -4.50 3.80
N MET A 339 -13.84 -4.19 2.59
CA MET A 339 -15.27 -4.30 2.27
C MET A 339 -15.76 -5.75 2.40
N GLY A 340 -15.01 -6.73 1.91
CA GLY A 340 -15.34 -8.16 1.94
C GLY A 340 -15.62 -8.68 3.35
N ARG A 341 -14.87 -8.22 4.37
CA ARG A 341 -15.08 -8.59 5.78
C ARG A 341 -16.45 -8.17 6.34
N VAL A 342 -17.09 -7.18 5.73
CA VAL A 342 -18.45 -6.75 6.10
C VAL A 342 -19.49 -7.74 5.58
N LEU A 343 -19.20 -8.39 4.45
CA LEU A 343 -20.17 -9.16 3.70
C LEU A 343 -20.37 -10.55 4.30
N ALA A 344 -21.59 -11.06 4.20
CA ALA A 344 -21.92 -12.47 4.46
C ALA A 344 -21.85 -13.26 3.15
N LEU A 345 -20.77 -13.06 2.40
CA LEU A 345 -20.44 -13.85 1.23
C LEU A 345 -19.82 -15.14 1.74
N GLY A 346 -20.34 -16.30 1.34
CA GLY A 346 -19.64 -17.56 1.63
C GLY A 346 -18.17 -17.49 1.19
N ASP A 347 -17.30 -18.26 1.84
CA ASP A 347 -15.84 -18.09 1.80
C ASP A 347 -15.29 -17.91 0.37
N VAL A 348 -15.74 -18.71 -0.59
CA VAL A 348 -15.32 -18.62 -2.01
C VAL A 348 -15.54 -17.25 -2.64
N VAL A 349 -16.70 -16.62 -2.42
CA VAL A 349 -17.03 -15.33 -3.03
C VAL A 349 -16.34 -14.19 -2.27
N ALA A 350 -16.17 -14.34 -0.95
CA ALA A 350 -15.39 -13.39 -0.15
C ALA A 350 -13.92 -13.37 -0.59
N ASP A 351 -13.35 -14.55 -0.88
CA ASP A 351 -12.00 -14.71 -1.39
C ASP A 351 -11.84 -14.12 -2.79
N GLU A 352 -12.78 -14.41 -3.71
CA GLU A 352 -12.77 -13.80 -5.04
C GLU A 352 -12.86 -12.28 -4.97
N TRP A 353 -13.81 -11.76 -4.19
CA TRP A 353 -13.98 -10.32 -4.01
C TRP A 353 -12.73 -9.67 -3.42
N GLY A 354 -12.14 -10.27 -2.38
CA GLY A 354 -10.91 -9.77 -1.76
C GLY A 354 -9.68 -9.85 -2.66
N SER A 355 -9.72 -10.70 -3.68
CA SER A 355 -8.62 -10.94 -4.61
C SER A 355 -8.72 -10.11 -5.88
N ARG A 356 -9.92 -10.05 -6.48
CA ARG A 356 -10.16 -9.64 -7.88
C ARG A 356 -11.47 -8.87 -8.06
N ALA A 357 -12.04 -8.24 -7.01
CA ALA A 357 -13.12 -7.26 -7.21
C ALA A 357 -12.71 -6.15 -8.19
N ILE A 358 -11.41 -5.80 -8.18
CA ILE A 358 -10.72 -5.07 -9.24
C ILE A 358 -9.49 -5.92 -9.62
N ALA A 359 -9.36 -6.24 -10.90
CA ALA A 359 -8.29 -7.06 -11.47
C ALA A 359 -7.56 -6.29 -12.58
N VAL A 360 -6.38 -6.74 -12.98
CA VAL A 360 -5.57 -6.14 -14.05
C VAL A 360 -5.45 -7.10 -15.23
N PHE A 361 -5.74 -6.62 -16.44
CA PHE A 361 -5.48 -7.35 -17.69
C PHE A 361 -4.90 -6.41 -18.73
N GLY A 362 -3.81 -6.77 -19.38
CA GLY A 362 -3.08 -5.90 -20.30
C GLY A 362 -2.72 -4.54 -19.69
N HIS A 363 -2.31 -4.53 -18.40
CA HIS A 363 -2.04 -3.32 -17.61
C HIS A 363 -3.23 -2.35 -17.47
N ARG A 364 -4.46 -2.79 -17.76
CA ARG A 364 -5.68 -2.02 -17.56
C ARG A 364 -6.47 -2.59 -16.38
N PRO A 365 -7.08 -1.75 -15.53
CA PRO A 365 -7.89 -2.24 -14.44
C PRO A 365 -9.32 -2.54 -14.89
N TYR A 366 -9.86 -3.65 -14.39
CA TYR A 366 -11.21 -4.10 -14.65
C TYR A 366 -11.95 -4.39 -13.34
N VAL A 367 -13.23 -4.05 -13.27
CA VAL A 367 -14.12 -4.49 -12.20
C VAL A 367 -14.60 -5.91 -12.49
N GLY A 368 -14.45 -6.83 -11.53
CA GLY A 368 -14.97 -8.19 -11.62
C GLY A 368 -16.49 -8.22 -11.48
N VAL A 369 -17.19 -8.16 -12.62
CA VAL A 369 -18.66 -8.07 -12.71
C VAL A 369 -19.33 -9.28 -12.06
N SER A 370 -18.83 -10.49 -12.31
CA SER A 370 -19.37 -11.74 -11.74
C SER A 370 -19.40 -11.72 -10.22
N ALA A 371 -18.27 -11.38 -9.57
CA ALA A 371 -18.19 -11.28 -8.12
C ALA A 371 -19.02 -10.09 -7.59
N ASN A 372 -19.07 -8.98 -8.33
CA ASN A 372 -19.76 -7.76 -7.91
C ASN A 372 -21.28 -7.91 -7.84
N ILE A 373 -21.89 -8.65 -8.75
CA ILE A 373 -23.34 -8.89 -8.73
C ILE A 373 -23.73 -9.72 -7.50
N VAL A 374 -22.92 -10.71 -7.13
CA VAL A 374 -23.15 -11.51 -5.92
C VAL A 374 -23.04 -10.64 -4.66
N ALA A 375 -22.07 -9.73 -4.61
CA ALA A 375 -21.91 -8.78 -3.51
C ALA A 375 -23.06 -7.77 -3.42
N ALA A 376 -23.51 -7.23 -4.57
CA ALA A 376 -24.61 -6.26 -4.64
C ALA A 376 -25.93 -6.82 -4.07
N ALA A 377 -26.18 -8.13 -4.20
CA ALA A 377 -27.33 -8.81 -3.61
C ALA A 377 -27.38 -8.74 -2.07
N GLN A 378 -26.21 -8.61 -1.43
CA GLN A 378 -26.03 -8.66 0.02
C GLN A 378 -25.84 -7.28 0.66
N LEU A 379 -25.44 -6.28 -0.12
CA LEU A 379 -25.12 -4.95 0.36
C LEU A 379 -26.35 -4.03 0.44
N PRO A 380 -26.59 -3.34 1.57
CA PRO A 380 -27.63 -2.33 1.66
C PRO A 380 -27.43 -1.20 0.63
N GLY A 381 -28.46 -0.90 -0.17
CA GLY A 381 -28.49 0.22 -1.11
C GLY A 381 -27.74 0.00 -2.43
N TRP A 382 -27.23 -1.21 -2.64
CA TRP A 382 -26.64 -1.64 -3.90
C TRP A 382 -27.70 -2.28 -4.80
N ASP A 383 -27.51 -2.21 -6.12
CA ASP A 383 -28.45 -2.73 -7.11
C ASP A 383 -27.75 -3.56 -8.17
N GLU A 384 -28.07 -4.86 -8.22
CA GLU A 384 -27.53 -5.79 -9.23
C GLU A 384 -27.74 -5.26 -10.65
N ARG A 385 -28.90 -4.67 -10.96
CA ARG A 385 -29.19 -4.15 -12.32
C ARG A 385 -28.35 -2.94 -12.65
N ALA A 386 -28.13 -2.05 -11.67
CA ALA A 386 -27.28 -0.88 -11.86
C ALA A 386 -25.81 -1.29 -12.07
N VAL A 387 -25.34 -2.33 -11.37
CA VAL A 387 -24.01 -2.91 -11.57
C VAL A 387 -23.87 -3.44 -13.00
N THR A 388 -24.80 -4.28 -13.45
CA THR A 388 -24.75 -4.85 -14.81
C THR A 388 -24.84 -3.76 -15.88
N GLN A 389 -25.79 -2.83 -15.76
CA GLN A 389 -25.97 -1.75 -16.73
C GLN A 389 -24.75 -0.83 -16.82
N ARG A 390 -24.14 -0.50 -15.67
CA ARG A 390 -22.93 0.34 -15.63
C ARG A 390 -21.71 -0.38 -16.22
N ALA A 391 -21.56 -1.67 -15.96
CA ALA A 391 -20.42 -2.45 -16.40
C ALA A 391 -20.48 -2.85 -17.88
N LEU A 392 -21.65 -3.28 -18.37
CA LEU A 392 -21.81 -3.87 -19.70
C LEU A 392 -22.44 -2.92 -20.73
N GLY A 393 -23.01 -1.79 -20.30
CA GLY A 393 -23.65 -0.84 -21.20
C GLY A 393 -24.77 -1.47 -22.04
N GLU A 394 -24.76 -1.20 -23.35
CA GLU A 394 -25.69 -1.77 -24.34
C GLU A 394 -25.14 -3.03 -25.06
N GLN A 395 -24.04 -3.62 -24.57
CA GLN A 395 -23.46 -4.82 -25.19
C GLN A 395 -24.45 -6.01 -25.18
N PRO A 396 -24.35 -6.94 -26.15
CA PRO A 396 -25.23 -8.11 -26.22
C PRO A 396 -25.18 -8.89 -24.90
N PRO A 397 -26.31 -9.49 -24.47
CA PRO A 397 -26.40 -10.10 -23.16
C PRO A 397 -25.39 -11.24 -23.05
N ILE A 398 -24.40 -11.08 -22.16
CA ILE A 398 -23.51 -12.17 -21.74
C ILE A 398 -24.41 -13.26 -21.15
N ALA A 399 -24.34 -14.45 -21.75
CA ALA A 399 -25.30 -15.52 -21.51
C ALA A 399 -25.30 -15.99 -20.04
N GLU A 400 -24.15 -15.99 -19.37
CA GLU A 400 -24.04 -16.49 -18.00
C GLU A 400 -22.96 -15.77 -17.16
N LEU A 401 -23.38 -14.78 -16.36
CA LEU A 401 -22.47 -14.03 -15.46
C LEU A 401 -21.91 -14.88 -14.31
N LEU A 402 -22.56 -16.02 -14.03
CA LEU A 402 -22.19 -16.99 -13.00
C LEU A 402 -22.38 -18.41 -13.57
N PRO A 403 -21.39 -18.95 -14.32
CA PRO A 403 -21.50 -20.22 -15.05
C PRO A 403 -21.86 -21.45 -14.20
N PHE A 404 -21.64 -21.36 -12.89
CA PHE A 404 -21.92 -22.44 -11.93
C PHE A 404 -23.15 -22.13 -11.06
N GLY A 405 -23.98 -21.18 -11.48
CA GLY A 405 -25.15 -20.71 -10.75
C GLY A 405 -24.81 -19.77 -9.58
N ARG A 406 -25.86 -19.23 -8.95
CA ARG A 406 -25.67 -18.39 -7.75
C ARG A 406 -25.13 -19.25 -6.61
N PRO A 407 -24.06 -18.79 -5.92
CA PRO A 407 -23.58 -19.48 -4.73
C PRO A 407 -24.70 -19.61 -3.70
N GLN A 408 -24.71 -20.73 -2.95
CA GLN A 408 -25.69 -20.98 -1.90
C GLN A 408 -25.48 -19.99 -0.74
N LEU A 409 -26.07 -18.80 -0.88
CA LEU A 409 -26.15 -17.81 0.18
C LEU A 409 -27.43 -18.06 0.99
N ALA A 410 -27.42 -17.67 2.27
CA ALA A 410 -28.56 -17.84 3.16
C ALA A 410 -29.84 -17.23 2.51
N SER A 411 -30.84 -18.07 2.24
CA SER A 411 -32.12 -17.68 1.63
C SER A 411 -33.27 -17.72 2.64
N GLY A 412 -34.39 -17.06 2.32
CA GLY A 412 -35.57 -17.01 3.22
C GLY A 412 -35.30 -16.29 4.55
N PRO A 413 -35.85 -16.75 5.69
CA PRO A 413 -35.67 -16.09 7.00
C PRO A 413 -34.20 -15.98 7.43
N LEU A 414 -33.35 -16.94 7.05
CA LEU A 414 -31.90 -16.88 7.28
C LEU A 414 -31.24 -15.75 6.48
N GLY A 415 -31.72 -15.46 5.27
CA GLY A 415 -31.26 -14.32 4.46
C GLY A 415 -31.62 -12.96 5.08
N SER A 416 -32.78 -12.86 5.73
CA SER A 416 -33.15 -11.66 6.50
C SER A 416 -32.20 -11.44 7.69
N VAL A 417 -31.87 -12.51 8.43
CA VAL A 417 -30.87 -12.46 9.51
C VAL A 417 -29.49 -12.08 8.99
N ALA A 418 -29.06 -12.62 7.84
CA ALA A 418 -27.79 -12.27 7.22
C ALA A 418 -27.72 -10.77 6.88
N LYS A 419 -28.79 -10.18 6.32
CA LYS A 419 -28.85 -8.73 6.04
C LYS A 419 -28.78 -7.88 7.30
N VAL A 420 -29.40 -8.31 8.39
CA VAL A 420 -29.27 -7.65 9.71
C VAL A 420 -27.83 -7.72 10.22
N VAL A 421 -27.18 -8.87 10.14
CA VAL A 421 -25.77 -9.05 10.55
C VAL A 421 -24.83 -8.18 9.70
N VAL A 422 -25.00 -8.16 8.38
CA VAL A 422 -24.21 -7.31 7.46
C VAL A 422 -24.41 -5.84 7.80
N THR A 423 -25.64 -5.41 8.07
CA THR A 423 -25.93 -4.02 8.47
C THR A 423 -25.25 -3.68 9.80
N ALA A 424 -25.31 -4.57 10.81
CA ALA A 424 -24.66 -4.36 12.09
C ALA A 424 -23.12 -4.32 11.98
N ARG A 425 -22.53 -5.20 11.16
CA ARG A 425 -21.08 -5.19 10.85
C ARG A 425 -20.67 -3.91 10.14
N SER A 426 -21.45 -3.46 9.16
CA SER A 426 -21.26 -2.20 8.45
C SER A 426 -21.25 -1.03 9.43
N LEU A 427 -22.28 -0.90 10.27
CA LEU A 427 -22.37 0.19 11.25
C LEU A 427 -21.22 0.16 12.27
N SER A 428 -20.75 -1.03 12.66
CA SER A 428 -19.59 -1.14 13.55
C SER A 428 -18.30 -0.69 12.88
N LEU A 429 -18.10 -1.02 11.61
CA LEU A 429 -16.92 -0.62 10.83
C LEU A 429 -16.93 0.89 10.52
N LEU A 430 -18.11 1.44 10.24
CA LEU A 430 -18.31 2.85 9.91
C LEU A 430 -18.33 3.77 11.13
N ARG A 431 -18.34 3.22 12.36
CA ARG A 431 -18.51 4.00 13.61
C ARG A 431 -17.54 5.19 13.72
N HIS A 432 -16.31 5.03 13.24
CA HIS A 432 -15.27 6.06 13.32
C HIS A 432 -14.94 6.73 11.98
N ILE A 433 -15.62 6.38 10.88
CA ILE A 433 -15.21 6.77 9.52
C ILE A 433 -15.03 8.27 9.34
N ARG A 434 -15.90 9.09 9.96
CA ARG A 434 -15.79 10.56 9.92
C ARG A 434 -14.53 11.06 10.63
N THR A 435 -14.30 10.57 11.85
CA THR A 435 -13.11 10.93 12.63
C THR A 435 -11.83 10.44 11.94
N ASP A 436 -11.86 9.24 11.36
CA ASP A 436 -10.74 8.67 10.64
C ASP A 436 -10.44 9.45 9.36
N THR A 437 -11.47 9.90 8.64
CA THR A 437 -11.31 10.77 7.46
C THR A 437 -10.73 12.13 7.85
N GLN A 438 -11.19 12.73 8.95
CA GLN A 438 -10.62 13.98 9.46
C GLN A 438 -9.16 13.83 9.88
N ALA A 439 -8.82 12.73 10.57
CA ALA A 439 -7.45 12.42 10.95
C ALA A 439 -6.57 12.20 9.72
N TYR A 440 -7.09 11.56 8.67
CA TYR A 440 -6.39 11.36 7.40
C TYR A 440 -6.13 12.69 6.67
N VAL A 441 -7.12 13.58 6.61
CA VAL A 441 -6.96 14.95 6.05
C VAL A 441 -5.93 15.75 6.84
N ALA A 442 -5.97 15.66 8.18
CA ALA A 442 -4.98 16.31 9.03
C ALA A 442 -3.57 15.75 8.80
N ALA A 443 -3.44 14.44 8.62
CA ALA A 443 -2.18 13.80 8.27
C ALA A 443 -1.63 14.31 6.94
N ALA A 444 -2.45 14.43 5.89
CA ALA A 444 -2.03 14.96 4.60
C ALA A 444 -1.46 16.39 4.71
N ARG A 445 -2.02 17.22 5.58
CA ARG A 445 -1.50 18.57 5.85
C ARG A 445 -0.19 18.55 6.64
N ALA A 446 -0.10 17.69 7.66
CA ALA A 446 1.05 17.61 8.55
C ALA A 446 2.28 16.92 7.90
N GLU A 447 2.05 16.07 6.89
CA GLU A 447 3.08 15.26 6.24
C GLU A 447 3.51 15.79 4.87
N HIS A 448 2.86 16.85 4.39
CA HIS A 448 3.20 17.54 3.15
C HIS A 448 4.64 18.05 3.18
N LEU A 449 5.39 17.79 2.10
CA LEU A 449 6.69 18.41 1.85
C LEU A 449 6.70 18.99 0.44
N GLY A 450 7.05 20.27 0.33
CA GLY A 450 7.25 20.91 -0.96
C GLY A 450 8.54 20.45 -1.65
N ALA A 451 8.70 20.79 -2.92
CA ALA A 451 9.86 20.39 -3.74
C ALA A 451 11.21 20.77 -3.10
N GLU A 452 11.35 21.98 -2.55
CA GLU A 452 12.57 22.41 -1.86
C GLU A 452 12.88 21.54 -0.64
N GLN A 453 11.87 21.16 0.13
CA GLN A 453 12.05 20.31 1.31
C GLN A 453 12.41 18.87 0.91
N LEU A 454 11.85 18.36 -0.20
CA LEU A 454 12.22 17.05 -0.75
C LEU A 454 13.68 17.04 -1.23
N ALA A 455 14.13 18.11 -1.89
CA ALA A 455 15.52 18.24 -2.34
C ALA A 455 16.53 18.25 -1.18
N LEU A 456 16.12 18.71 0.00
CA LEU A 456 16.96 18.70 1.22
C LEU A 456 17.02 17.33 1.92
N LEU A 457 16.12 16.40 1.58
CA LEU A 457 16.18 15.07 2.17
C LEU A 457 17.35 14.29 1.58
N PRO A 458 18.04 13.48 2.38
CA PRO A 458 18.95 12.47 1.84
C PRO A 458 18.19 11.39 1.07
N ASP A 459 18.89 10.62 0.26
CA ASP A 459 18.31 9.48 -0.48
C ASP A 459 17.60 8.53 0.47
N ALA A 460 18.24 8.26 1.61
CA ALA A 460 17.65 7.44 2.65
C ALA A 460 16.32 7.99 3.18
N GLY A 461 16.20 9.31 3.30
CA GLY A 461 14.97 9.98 3.74
C GLY A 461 13.86 9.90 2.70
N LEU A 462 14.21 10.00 1.41
CA LEU A 462 13.25 9.83 0.30
C LEU A 462 12.72 8.40 0.23
N GLU A 463 13.59 7.40 0.36
CA GLU A 463 13.21 5.98 0.28
C GLU A 463 12.20 5.59 1.38
N VAL A 464 12.42 6.01 2.63
CA VAL A 464 11.46 5.73 3.71
C VAL A 464 10.17 6.54 3.58
N ARG A 465 10.25 7.76 3.03
CA ARG A 465 9.08 8.59 2.72
C ARG A 465 8.21 7.94 1.65
N ILE A 466 8.79 7.40 0.58
CA ILE A 466 8.07 6.70 -0.49
C ILE A 466 7.24 5.54 0.09
N ARG A 467 7.82 4.74 1.00
CA ARG A 467 7.11 3.65 1.69
C ARG A 467 5.96 4.16 2.56
N LEU A 468 6.14 5.25 3.31
CA LEU A 468 5.07 5.86 4.10
C LEU A 468 3.93 6.38 3.21
N LEU A 469 4.25 7.02 2.09
CA LEU A 469 3.26 7.56 1.16
C LEU A 469 2.44 6.44 0.51
N ARG A 470 3.07 5.30 0.17
CA ARG A 470 2.35 4.08 -0.24
C ARG A 470 1.32 3.65 0.81
N ASP A 471 1.73 3.53 2.08
CA ASP A 471 0.82 3.15 3.17
C ASP A 471 -0.34 4.14 3.34
N ARG A 472 -0.09 5.45 3.13
CA ARG A 472 -1.12 6.50 3.16
C ARG A 472 -2.09 6.42 1.99
N ILE A 473 -1.63 6.10 0.79
CA ILE A 473 -2.49 5.88 -0.37
C ILE A 473 -3.39 4.66 -0.13
N HIS A 474 -2.83 3.58 0.41
CA HIS A 474 -3.58 2.39 0.80
C HIS A 474 -4.66 2.72 1.85
N GLN A 475 -4.32 3.52 2.86
CA GLN A 475 -5.29 4.00 3.85
C GLN A 475 -6.43 4.80 3.22
N GLY A 476 -6.10 5.69 2.28
CA GLY A 476 -7.05 6.54 1.57
C GLY A 476 -8.08 5.74 0.79
N TRP A 477 -7.64 4.75 0.01
CA TRP A 477 -8.56 3.90 -0.75
C TRP A 477 -9.47 3.07 0.15
N ILE A 478 -8.98 2.58 1.30
CA ILE A 478 -9.84 1.93 2.30
C ILE A 478 -10.91 2.91 2.80
N LEU A 479 -10.55 4.15 3.16
CA LEU A 479 -11.52 5.15 3.62
C LEU A 479 -12.57 5.48 2.56
N THR A 480 -12.15 5.68 1.31
CA THR A 480 -13.05 5.95 0.18
C THR A 480 -14.02 4.79 -0.02
N ALA A 481 -13.54 3.54 0.03
CA ALA A 481 -14.37 2.34 -0.06
C ALA A 481 -15.38 2.20 1.09
N LEU A 482 -14.98 2.52 2.32
CA LEU A 482 -15.91 2.56 3.46
C LEU A 482 -17.00 3.61 3.27
N TRP A 483 -16.69 4.77 2.68
CA TRP A 483 -17.70 5.78 2.34
C TRP A 483 -18.65 5.35 1.22
N VAL A 484 -18.23 4.46 0.32
CA VAL A 484 -19.13 3.82 -0.65
C VAL A 484 -20.14 2.92 0.08
N ILE A 485 -19.70 2.14 1.08
CA ILE A 485 -20.62 1.36 1.93
C ILE A 485 -21.58 2.28 2.69
N ASP A 486 -21.08 3.35 3.31
CA ASP A 486 -21.91 4.33 4.03
C ASP A 486 -22.98 4.98 3.14
N THR A 487 -22.61 5.31 1.89
CA THR A 487 -23.53 5.85 0.89
C THR A 487 -24.64 4.84 0.58
N GLY A 488 -24.30 3.56 0.41
CA GLY A 488 -25.29 2.48 0.23
C GLY A 488 -26.22 2.32 1.43
N VAL A 489 -25.67 2.26 2.65
CA VAL A 489 -26.46 2.14 3.89
C VAL A 489 -27.40 3.34 4.06
N THR A 490 -26.90 4.55 3.81
CA THR A 490 -27.69 5.79 3.85
C THR A 490 -28.80 5.75 2.79
N ALA A 491 -28.52 5.33 1.55
CA ALA A 491 -29.54 5.19 0.52
C ALA A 491 -30.64 4.19 0.92
N ALA A 492 -30.26 3.02 1.43
CA ALA A 492 -31.19 1.99 1.87
C ALA A 492 -32.14 2.45 2.99
N THR A 493 -31.66 3.28 3.92
CA THR A 493 -32.50 3.82 5.00
C THR A 493 -33.45 4.93 4.53
N LEU A 494 -33.13 5.61 3.42
CA LEU A 494 -33.93 6.71 2.85
C LEU A 494 -34.95 6.26 1.79
N ASP A 495 -34.89 5.00 1.36
CA ASP A 495 -35.68 4.40 0.26
C ASP A 495 -37.20 4.29 0.51
N HIS A 496 -37.71 4.74 1.67
CA HIS A 496 -39.15 5.04 1.82
C HIS A 496 -39.61 6.23 0.94
N THR A 497 -38.67 6.98 0.37
CA THR A 497 -38.92 7.98 -0.67
C THR A 497 -38.21 7.51 -1.95
N ARG A 498 -38.95 7.18 -3.02
CA ARG A 498 -38.49 6.54 -4.30
C ARG A 498 -37.42 7.30 -5.13
N ALA A 499 -36.52 8.05 -4.50
CA ALA A 499 -35.55 8.94 -5.16
C ALA A 499 -34.10 8.78 -4.64
N GLY A 500 -33.75 7.65 -4.02
CA GLY A 500 -32.40 7.36 -3.56
C GLY A 500 -31.47 6.92 -4.71
N SER A 501 -30.33 7.58 -4.87
CA SER A 501 -29.25 7.13 -5.77
C SER A 501 -28.66 5.82 -5.24
N ARG A 502 -28.90 4.71 -5.94
CA ARG A 502 -28.32 3.40 -5.60
C ARG A 502 -26.85 3.32 -6.00
N VAL A 503 -26.07 2.49 -5.31
CA VAL A 503 -24.65 2.25 -5.63
C VAL A 503 -24.55 1.28 -6.80
N SER A 504 -23.82 1.67 -7.84
CA SER A 504 -23.68 0.96 -9.13
C SER A 504 -22.45 0.04 -9.22
N GLY A 505 -21.79 -0.26 -8.08
CA GLY A 505 -20.69 -1.21 -8.00
C GLY A 505 -19.44 -0.67 -7.32
N VAL A 506 -18.39 -1.51 -7.24
CA VAL A 506 -17.12 -1.15 -6.60
C VAL A 506 -16.34 -0.04 -7.34
N GLY A 507 -16.58 0.14 -8.65
CA GLY A 507 -15.96 1.20 -9.45
C GLY A 507 -16.26 2.63 -8.94
N VAL A 508 -17.35 2.81 -8.20
CA VAL A 508 -17.72 4.08 -7.55
C VAL A 508 -16.64 4.59 -6.57
N ILE A 509 -15.71 3.73 -6.14
CA ILE A 509 -14.52 4.15 -5.37
C ILE A 509 -13.72 5.22 -6.12
N MET A 510 -13.59 5.11 -7.44
CA MET A 510 -12.77 6.01 -8.27
C MET A 510 -13.52 7.23 -8.81
N GLU A 511 -14.85 7.28 -8.66
CA GLU A 511 -15.65 8.37 -9.22
C GLU A 511 -15.45 9.67 -8.42
N SER A 512 -15.14 10.78 -9.09
CA SER A 512 -14.98 12.09 -8.45
C SER A 512 -15.76 13.18 -9.20
N GLY A 513 -16.43 14.04 -8.44
CA GLY A 513 -17.13 15.21 -9.00
C GLY A 513 -16.33 16.51 -8.93
N LEU A 514 -15.14 16.50 -8.30
CA LEU A 514 -14.43 17.74 -7.96
C LEU A 514 -13.91 18.48 -9.20
N ILE A 515 -13.30 17.76 -10.15
CA ILE A 515 -12.79 18.37 -11.39
C ILE A 515 -13.93 19.00 -12.17
N ALA A 516 -15.06 18.29 -12.32
CA ALA A 516 -16.24 18.81 -13.01
C ALA A 516 -16.82 20.06 -12.32
N ALA A 517 -16.84 20.10 -10.99
CA ALA A 517 -17.31 21.25 -10.23
C ALA A 517 -16.42 22.49 -10.43
N GLU A 518 -15.09 22.33 -10.36
CA GLU A 518 -14.14 23.41 -10.62
C GLU A 518 -14.16 23.86 -12.09
N ALA A 519 -14.30 22.92 -13.03
CA ALA A 519 -14.47 23.21 -14.44
C ALA A 519 -15.75 24.01 -14.72
N ALA A 520 -16.87 23.68 -14.06
CA ALA A 520 -18.12 24.43 -14.19
C ALA A 520 -18.02 25.87 -13.63
N ALA A 521 -17.27 26.04 -12.53
CA ALA A 521 -16.96 27.37 -11.99
C ALA A 521 -16.11 28.19 -12.97
N LEU A 522 -15.06 27.59 -13.53
CA LEU A 522 -14.20 28.23 -14.53
C LEU A 522 -14.96 28.54 -15.83
N ALA A 523 -15.82 27.63 -16.29
CA ALA A 523 -16.69 27.81 -17.44
C ALA A 523 -17.59 29.04 -17.29
N THR A 524 -18.09 29.32 -16.08
CA THR A 524 -18.90 30.52 -15.82
C THR A 524 -18.12 31.81 -16.06
N VAL A 525 -16.83 31.84 -15.68
CA VAL A 525 -15.94 32.98 -15.94
C VAL A 525 -15.61 33.09 -17.43
N LEU A 526 -15.34 31.97 -18.10
CA LEU A 526 -15.02 31.93 -19.53
C LEU A 526 -16.18 32.38 -20.41
N ARG A 527 -17.43 31.98 -20.09
CA ARG A 527 -18.63 32.37 -20.86
C ARG A 527 -18.89 33.88 -20.86
N ALA A 528 -18.32 34.63 -19.91
CA ALA A 528 -18.45 36.08 -19.88
C ALA A 528 -17.70 36.79 -21.03
N ASP A 529 -16.75 36.10 -21.69
CA ASP A 529 -15.92 36.66 -22.77
C ASP A 529 -15.61 35.59 -23.85
N PRO A 530 -16.39 35.49 -24.94
CA PRO A 530 -16.28 34.43 -25.94
C PRO A 530 -14.88 34.24 -26.58
N PRO A 531 -14.11 35.31 -26.89
CA PRO A 531 -12.69 35.19 -27.25
C PRO A 531 -11.85 34.34 -26.28
N LEU A 532 -12.10 34.44 -24.97
CA LEU A 532 -11.34 33.67 -23.97
C LEU A 532 -11.68 32.17 -24.03
N VAL A 533 -12.89 31.78 -24.44
CA VAL A 533 -13.24 30.36 -24.63
C VAL A 533 -12.40 29.73 -25.74
N GLY A 534 -12.17 30.47 -26.84
CA GLY A 534 -11.32 30.03 -27.94
C GLY A 534 -9.88 29.80 -27.49
N LEU A 535 -9.29 30.80 -26.80
CA LEU A 535 -7.94 30.70 -26.23
C LEU A 535 -7.83 29.58 -25.20
N ALA A 536 -8.89 29.37 -24.40
CA ALA A 536 -8.93 28.32 -23.40
C ALA A 536 -8.94 26.92 -24.00
N ARG A 537 -9.65 26.72 -25.12
CA ARG A 537 -9.68 25.45 -25.87
C ARG A 537 -8.30 25.07 -26.41
N GLU A 538 -7.49 26.07 -26.76
CA GLU A 538 -6.10 25.88 -27.21
C GLU A 538 -5.10 25.78 -26.05
N GLY A 539 -5.55 25.89 -24.79
CA GLY A 539 -4.66 25.89 -23.63
C GLY A 539 -3.76 27.12 -23.53
N ASN A 540 -4.09 28.23 -24.21
CA ASN A 540 -3.23 29.42 -24.34
C ASN A 540 -3.31 30.33 -23.09
N LEU A 541 -2.80 29.84 -21.97
CA LEU A 541 -2.83 30.53 -20.68
C LEU A 541 -2.08 31.87 -20.70
N ALA A 542 -1.00 31.98 -21.48
CA ALA A 542 -0.25 33.23 -21.62
C ALA A 542 -1.12 34.36 -22.19
N SER A 543 -1.92 34.06 -23.23
CA SER A 543 -2.84 35.04 -23.82
C SER A 543 -4.00 35.36 -22.89
N VAL A 544 -4.53 34.36 -22.17
CA VAL A 544 -5.55 34.60 -21.14
C VAL A 544 -5.03 35.53 -20.04
N ARG A 545 -3.78 35.34 -19.57
CA ARG A 545 -3.12 36.24 -18.60
C ARG A 545 -2.94 37.66 -19.11
N ALA A 546 -2.63 37.83 -20.39
CA ALA A 546 -2.47 39.15 -21.00
C ALA A 546 -3.81 39.88 -21.21
N LEU A 547 -4.87 39.15 -21.58
CA LEU A 547 -6.16 39.73 -21.97
C LEU A 547 -7.14 39.88 -20.80
N SER A 548 -7.12 38.96 -19.83
CA SER A 548 -8.03 38.99 -18.69
C SER A 548 -7.32 38.55 -17.39
N PRO A 549 -6.80 39.53 -16.62
CA PRO A 549 -6.24 39.27 -15.30
C PRO A 549 -7.23 38.60 -14.34
N ALA A 550 -8.53 38.88 -14.49
CA ALA A 550 -9.58 38.26 -13.66
C ALA A 550 -9.76 36.77 -13.96
N THR A 551 -9.79 36.38 -15.24
CA THR A 551 -9.87 34.97 -15.64
C THR A 551 -8.59 34.24 -15.24
N ALA A 552 -7.43 34.85 -15.42
CA ALA A 552 -6.16 34.28 -14.97
C ALA A 552 -6.14 34.05 -13.46
N ALA A 553 -6.59 35.02 -12.66
CA ALA A 553 -6.70 34.86 -11.21
C ALA A 553 -7.67 33.72 -10.83
N ALA A 554 -8.76 33.52 -11.59
CA ALA A 554 -9.67 32.40 -11.38
C ALA A 554 -9.01 31.04 -11.67
N VAL A 555 -8.21 30.96 -12.74
CA VAL A 555 -7.41 29.76 -13.06
C VAL A 555 -6.38 29.51 -11.96
N ASP A 556 -5.58 30.50 -11.59
CA ASP A 556 -4.54 30.36 -10.56
C ASP A 556 -5.15 29.96 -9.20
N ALA A 557 -6.33 30.51 -8.86
CA ALA A 557 -7.05 30.11 -7.65
C ALA A 557 -7.57 28.66 -7.71
N ALA A 558 -8.02 28.19 -8.88
CA ALA A 558 -8.41 26.80 -9.07
C ALA A 558 -7.19 25.86 -8.98
N ILE A 559 -6.07 26.20 -9.62
CA ILE A 559 -4.80 25.47 -9.50
C ILE A 559 -4.33 25.38 -8.05
N ALA A 560 -4.44 26.46 -7.27
CA ALA A 560 -4.09 26.43 -5.85
C ALA A 560 -4.94 25.42 -5.04
N ARG A 561 -6.17 25.12 -5.46
CA ARG A 561 -7.06 24.14 -4.81
C ARG A 561 -6.85 22.71 -5.31
N ILE A 562 -6.76 22.55 -6.63
CA ILE A 562 -6.80 21.25 -7.32
C ILE A 562 -5.56 20.96 -8.19
N GLY A 563 -4.44 21.65 -7.97
CA GLY A 563 -3.20 21.44 -8.74
C GLY A 563 -2.62 20.03 -8.63
N HIS A 564 -2.98 19.27 -7.59
CA HIS A 564 -2.63 17.85 -7.45
C HIS A 564 -3.52 16.91 -8.27
N ARG A 565 -4.64 17.41 -8.82
CA ARG A 565 -5.61 16.67 -9.66
C ARG A 565 -5.23 16.76 -11.13
N GLY A 566 -5.87 15.96 -11.99
CA GLY A 566 -5.63 16.00 -13.43
C GLY A 566 -6.32 14.86 -14.19
N PRO A 567 -6.21 14.82 -15.53
CA PRO A 567 -6.70 13.69 -16.32
C PRO A 567 -5.99 12.39 -15.93
N GLY A 568 -6.75 11.34 -15.60
CA GLY A 568 -6.20 10.06 -15.16
C GLY A 568 -5.29 10.20 -13.93
N GLU A 569 -5.65 11.07 -12.98
CA GLU A 569 -4.85 11.49 -11.81
C GLU A 569 -4.25 10.39 -10.94
N ALA A 570 -4.84 9.19 -10.98
CA ALA A 570 -4.34 8.03 -10.26
C ALA A 570 -3.10 7.38 -10.94
N GLU A 571 -2.90 7.57 -12.24
CA GLU A 571 -1.67 7.20 -12.93
C GLU A 571 -0.55 8.18 -12.54
N LEU A 572 0.47 7.65 -11.85
CA LEU A 572 1.60 8.43 -11.34
C LEU A 572 2.40 9.12 -12.45
N ALA A 573 2.46 8.54 -13.65
CA ALA A 573 3.14 9.14 -14.78
C ALA A 573 2.36 10.29 -15.46
N ASN A 574 1.05 10.43 -15.20
CA ASN A 574 0.26 11.48 -15.82
C ASN A 574 0.56 12.87 -15.20
N PRO A 575 0.56 13.94 -16.02
CA PRO A 575 0.70 15.30 -15.52
C PRO A 575 -0.51 15.71 -14.69
N THR A 576 -0.26 16.48 -13.62
CA THR A 576 -1.34 17.14 -12.88
C THR A 576 -1.62 18.54 -13.43
N PHE A 577 -2.71 19.18 -13.02
CA PHE A 577 -2.99 20.58 -13.36
C PHE A 577 -1.90 21.53 -12.84
N GLY A 578 -1.24 21.18 -11.74
CA GLY A 578 -0.08 21.91 -11.22
C GLY A 578 1.16 21.77 -12.10
N ASP A 579 1.34 20.61 -12.75
CA ASP A 579 2.41 20.39 -13.74
C ASP A 579 2.10 21.16 -15.04
N ASP A 580 0.86 21.07 -15.53
CA ASP A 580 0.39 21.76 -16.73
C ASP A 580 -0.99 22.42 -16.51
N PRO A 581 -1.02 23.72 -16.15
CA PRO A 581 -2.27 24.47 -15.97
C PRO A 581 -3.13 24.61 -17.24
N ALA A 582 -2.56 24.41 -18.44
CA ALA A 582 -3.32 24.48 -19.68
C ALA A 582 -4.39 23.38 -19.75
N LEU A 583 -4.14 22.22 -19.15
CA LEU A 583 -5.10 21.12 -19.06
C LEU A 583 -6.40 21.56 -18.35
N LEU A 584 -6.29 22.26 -17.22
CA LEU A 584 -7.48 22.73 -16.49
C LEU A 584 -8.27 23.76 -17.31
N LEU A 585 -7.55 24.61 -18.03
CA LEU A 585 -8.15 25.62 -18.89
C LEU A 585 -8.94 24.98 -20.05
N MET A 586 -8.41 23.93 -20.68
CA MET A 586 -9.10 23.18 -21.72
C MET A 586 -10.35 22.46 -21.19
N VAL A 587 -10.27 21.86 -20.00
CA VAL A 587 -11.44 21.24 -19.34
C VAL A 587 -12.51 22.29 -19.02
N GLY A 588 -12.11 23.48 -18.56
CA GLY A 588 -13.01 24.61 -18.35
C GLY A 588 -13.69 25.10 -19.65
N ALA A 589 -12.96 25.12 -20.76
CA ALA A 589 -13.51 25.48 -22.07
C ALA A 589 -14.56 24.45 -22.54
N GLN A 590 -14.27 23.15 -22.39
CA GLN A 590 -15.21 22.08 -22.69
C GLN A 590 -16.49 22.20 -21.84
N ALA A 591 -16.36 22.49 -20.55
CA ALA A 591 -17.50 22.75 -19.67
C ALA A 591 -18.27 24.04 -20.04
N ALA A 592 -17.62 25.03 -20.67
CA ALA A 592 -18.27 26.25 -21.15
C ALA A 592 -19.21 26.00 -22.33
N GLU A 593 -18.89 25.02 -23.17
CA GLU A 593 -19.68 24.60 -24.34
C GLU A 593 -20.91 23.76 -23.97
N ALA A 594 -20.87 23.07 -22.83
CA ALA A 594 -21.99 22.27 -22.35
C ALA A 594 -23.16 23.16 -21.89
N PRO A 595 -24.43 22.77 -22.16
CA PRO A 595 -25.61 23.47 -21.64
C PRO A 595 -25.58 23.55 -20.12
N ALA A 596 -25.91 24.71 -19.56
CA ALA A 596 -26.02 24.88 -18.12
C ALA A 596 -27.26 24.14 -17.59
N GLU A 597 -27.06 23.04 -16.86
CA GLU A 597 -28.15 22.35 -16.19
C GLU A 597 -28.55 23.09 -14.89
N PRO A 598 -29.85 23.29 -14.64
CA PRO A 598 -30.31 23.90 -13.40
C PRO A 598 -30.09 22.96 -12.20
N PRO A 599 -29.60 23.47 -11.05
CA PRO A 599 -29.41 22.65 -9.87
C PRO A 599 -30.77 22.14 -9.34
N PRO A 600 -30.90 20.84 -9.03
CA PRO A 600 -32.16 20.30 -8.55
C PRO A 600 -32.46 20.78 -7.10
N PRO A 601 -33.74 20.95 -6.71
CA PRO A 601 -34.12 21.53 -5.42
C PRO A 601 -33.73 20.65 -4.22
N SER A 602 -33.16 21.22 -3.15
CA SER A 602 -32.62 20.43 -2.02
C SER A 602 -33.68 19.92 -1.04
N THR A 603 -33.76 18.60 -0.81
CA THR A 603 -34.56 17.97 0.27
C THR A 603 -33.67 17.52 1.45
N LEU A 604 -34.25 17.19 2.62
CA LEU A 604 -33.48 16.70 3.79
C LEU A 604 -32.75 15.37 3.50
N SER A 605 -33.43 14.42 2.88
CA SER A 605 -32.84 13.14 2.43
C SER A 605 -31.69 13.36 1.45
N ARG A 606 -31.84 14.32 0.52
CA ARG A 606 -30.80 14.70 -0.44
C ARG A 606 -29.60 15.39 0.22
N ARG A 607 -29.82 16.15 1.31
CA ARG A 607 -28.75 16.74 2.14
C ARG A 607 -27.90 15.67 2.85
N MET A 608 -28.52 14.62 3.38
CA MET A 608 -27.78 13.52 4.02
C MET A 608 -26.96 12.73 2.99
N ALA A 609 -27.56 12.36 1.85
CA ALA A 609 -26.84 11.71 0.75
C ALA A 609 -25.71 12.60 0.19
N ALA A 610 -25.91 13.92 0.12
CA ALA A 610 -24.87 14.87 -0.26
C ALA A 610 -23.72 14.92 0.76
N SER A 611 -24.01 14.85 2.06
CA SER A 611 -22.98 14.84 3.11
C SER A 611 -22.07 13.62 3.05
N ALA A 612 -22.64 12.42 2.84
CA ALA A 612 -21.86 11.19 2.63
C ALA A 612 -21.00 11.27 1.36
N ARG A 613 -21.57 11.73 0.24
CA ARG A 613 -20.82 11.95 -1.01
C ARG A 613 -19.70 12.98 -0.85
N ASN A 614 -19.92 14.07 -0.13
CA ASN A 614 -18.90 15.08 0.14
C ASN A 614 -17.76 14.52 1.01
N SER A 615 -18.08 13.64 1.97
CA SER A 615 -17.06 13.00 2.81
C SER A 615 -16.24 11.96 2.03
N ARG A 616 -16.89 11.21 1.13
CA ARG A 616 -16.22 10.34 0.15
C ARG A 616 -15.28 11.13 -0.75
N GLU A 617 -15.76 12.23 -1.32
CA GLU A 617 -14.98 13.13 -2.17
C GLU A 617 -13.77 13.70 -1.42
N LEU A 618 -13.94 14.03 -0.14
CA LEU A 618 -12.82 14.49 0.71
C LEU A 618 -11.77 13.39 0.92
N ALA A 619 -12.18 12.15 1.17
CA ALA A 619 -11.25 11.02 1.28
C ALA A 619 -10.53 10.75 -0.06
N HIS A 620 -11.26 10.78 -1.17
CA HIS A 620 -10.72 10.62 -2.52
C HIS A 620 -9.71 11.73 -2.85
N ASP A 621 -10.08 13.01 -2.68
CA ASP A 621 -9.18 14.14 -2.92
C ASP A 621 -7.89 14.05 -2.10
N THR A 622 -8.02 13.67 -0.83
CA THR A 622 -6.87 13.49 0.06
C THR A 622 -5.98 12.33 -0.41
N THR A 623 -6.57 11.26 -0.94
CA THR A 623 -5.84 10.12 -1.51
C THR A 623 -5.05 10.53 -2.75
N ILE A 624 -5.66 11.32 -3.63
CA ILE A 624 -4.97 11.87 -4.81
C ILE A 624 -3.90 12.87 -4.41
N ARG A 625 -4.09 13.61 -3.31
CA ARG A 625 -3.03 14.48 -2.75
C ARG A 625 -1.82 13.67 -2.30
N PHE A 626 -2.00 12.56 -1.57
CA PHE A 626 -0.88 11.66 -1.23
C PHE A 626 -0.28 10.98 -2.48
N THR A 627 -1.09 10.71 -3.50
CA THR A 627 -0.59 10.24 -4.81
C THR A 627 0.34 11.28 -5.45
N HIS A 628 -0.01 12.56 -5.38
CA HIS A 628 0.84 13.65 -5.85
C HIS A 628 2.10 13.83 -4.98
N GLU A 629 2.02 13.70 -3.66
CA GLU A 629 3.21 13.67 -2.79
C GLU A 629 4.17 12.55 -3.20
N LEU A 630 3.63 11.37 -3.51
CA LEU A 630 4.43 10.24 -3.98
C LEU A 630 5.05 10.54 -5.35
N ARG A 631 4.29 11.12 -6.27
CA ARG A 631 4.79 11.56 -7.59
C ARG A 631 5.98 12.51 -7.45
N MET A 632 5.90 13.49 -6.55
CA MET A 632 6.99 14.44 -6.31
C MET A 632 8.22 13.78 -5.69
N ALA A 633 8.03 12.89 -4.69
CA ALA A 633 9.12 12.14 -4.09
C ALA A 633 9.81 11.20 -5.09
N LEU A 634 9.05 10.55 -5.97
CA LEU A 634 9.56 9.68 -7.04
C LEU A 634 10.35 10.46 -8.09
N ARG A 635 9.88 11.65 -8.50
CA ARG A 635 10.60 12.51 -9.46
C ARG A 635 11.91 13.02 -8.87
N GLU A 636 11.92 13.43 -7.60
CA GLU A 636 13.14 13.83 -6.91
C GLU A 636 14.13 12.66 -6.82
N LEU A 637 13.67 11.47 -6.38
CA LEU A 637 14.52 10.28 -6.35
C LEU A 637 15.01 9.92 -7.76
N GLY A 638 14.14 9.96 -8.76
CA GLY A 638 14.47 9.67 -10.16
C GLY A 638 15.53 10.60 -10.73
N SER A 639 15.46 11.90 -10.43
CA SER A 639 16.50 12.87 -10.78
C SER A 639 17.87 12.46 -10.23
N ARG A 640 17.93 11.99 -8.97
CA ARG A 640 19.17 11.50 -8.36
C ARG A 640 19.65 10.19 -8.97
N ARG A 641 18.74 9.27 -9.30
CA ARG A 641 19.09 8.02 -9.98
C ARG A 641 19.62 8.26 -11.39
N VAL A 642 19.09 9.24 -12.13
CA VAL A 642 19.67 9.68 -13.41
C VAL A 642 21.07 10.27 -13.20
N ALA A 643 21.24 11.17 -12.21
CA ALA A 643 22.54 11.75 -11.90
C ALA A 643 23.60 10.71 -11.50
N ALA A 644 23.17 9.60 -10.91
CA ALA A 644 24.00 8.46 -10.56
C ALA A 644 24.18 7.42 -11.71
N ASP A 645 23.67 7.69 -12.91
CA ASP A 645 23.69 6.78 -14.08
C ASP A 645 23.01 5.41 -13.83
N LEU A 646 22.06 5.39 -12.89
CA LEU A 646 21.32 4.19 -12.51
C LEU A 646 20.09 3.94 -13.40
N ILE A 647 19.50 5.01 -13.95
CA ILE A 647 18.39 4.99 -14.93
C ILE A 647 18.61 6.08 -15.98
N ASP A 648 17.90 6.01 -17.11
CA ASP A 648 18.12 6.90 -18.26
C ASP A 648 17.33 8.21 -18.15
N LEU A 649 16.08 8.14 -17.71
CA LEU A 649 15.15 9.27 -17.59
C LEU A 649 14.52 9.32 -16.20
N VAL A 650 14.14 10.51 -15.74
CA VAL A 650 13.46 10.67 -14.44
C VAL A 650 12.19 9.81 -14.37
N ASP A 651 11.42 9.76 -15.46
CA ASP A 651 10.17 8.99 -15.55
C ASP A 651 10.39 7.47 -15.58
N ASP A 652 11.62 6.99 -15.68
CA ASP A 652 11.90 5.55 -15.62
C ASP A 652 11.56 4.95 -14.25
N VAL A 653 11.50 5.77 -13.19
CA VAL A 653 11.04 5.35 -11.86
C VAL A 653 9.63 4.77 -11.89
N TYR A 654 8.78 5.19 -12.83
CA TYR A 654 7.41 4.67 -12.95
C TYR A 654 7.37 3.23 -13.50
N TYR A 655 8.45 2.76 -14.12
CA TYR A 655 8.56 1.39 -14.65
C TYR A 655 9.13 0.39 -13.64
N LEU A 656 9.41 0.83 -12.42
CA LEU A 656 9.77 0.00 -11.27
C LEU A 656 8.59 -0.07 -10.28
N THR A 657 8.54 -1.11 -9.44
CA THR A 657 7.63 -1.14 -8.29
C THR A 657 8.14 -0.24 -7.16
N CYS A 658 7.32 0.02 -6.15
CA CYS A 658 7.71 0.84 -5.01
C CYS A 658 8.87 0.21 -4.22
N ASP A 659 8.95 -1.12 -4.17
CA ASP A 659 10.07 -1.81 -3.51
C ASP A 659 11.34 -1.83 -4.40
N GLU A 660 11.20 -1.97 -5.72
CA GLU A 660 12.32 -1.93 -6.67
C GLU A 660 12.95 -0.53 -6.79
N VAL A 661 12.18 0.56 -6.71
CA VAL A 661 12.75 1.92 -6.82
C VAL A 661 13.59 2.30 -5.60
N VAL A 662 13.22 1.80 -4.41
CA VAL A 662 13.95 2.04 -3.16
C VAL A 662 15.11 1.06 -2.98
N THR A 663 15.02 -0.13 -3.56
CA THR A 663 16.06 -1.16 -3.54
C THR A 663 16.35 -1.58 -4.98
N MET A 664 17.11 -0.73 -5.69
CA MET A 664 17.31 -0.90 -7.12
C MET A 664 18.02 -2.21 -7.47
N PRO A 665 17.42 -3.08 -8.30
CA PRO A 665 18.11 -4.27 -8.77
C PRO A 665 19.21 -3.91 -9.77
N ALA A 666 20.25 -4.74 -9.84
CA ALA A 666 21.37 -4.54 -10.78
C ALA A 666 20.92 -4.50 -12.26
N ASP A 667 19.79 -5.14 -12.59
CA ASP A 667 19.20 -5.18 -13.93
C ASP A 667 18.16 -4.07 -14.20
N ALA A 668 18.06 -3.05 -13.35
CA ALA A 668 17.01 -2.04 -13.39
C ALA A 668 16.77 -1.43 -14.79
N ARG A 669 17.84 -0.99 -15.50
CA ARG A 669 17.71 -0.41 -16.85
C ARG A 669 17.13 -1.38 -17.87
N LEU A 670 17.52 -2.67 -17.81
CA LEU A 670 16.99 -3.71 -18.67
C LEU A 670 15.51 -3.95 -18.36
N ARG A 671 15.15 -4.01 -17.08
CA ARG A 671 13.77 -4.19 -16.60
C ARG A 671 12.87 -3.02 -17.03
N ILE A 672 13.34 -1.79 -16.89
CA ILE A 672 12.65 -0.57 -17.34
C ILE A 672 12.40 -0.64 -18.84
N LYS A 673 13.44 -0.92 -19.64
CA LYS A 673 13.32 -1.03 -21.10
C LYS A 673 12.30 -2.10 -21.51
N ARG A 674 12.34 -3.27 -20.88
CA ARG A 674 11.38 -4.37 -21.11
C ARG A 674 9.95 -3.93 -20.82
N ARG A 675 9.70 -3.34 -19.64
CA ARG A 675 8.36 -2.92 -19.21
C ARG A 675 7.80 -1.75 -20.01
N ARG A 676 8.67 -0.86 -20.50
CA ARG A 676 8.29 0.19 -21.45
C ARG A 676 7.81 -0.40 -22.78
N ALA A 677 8.60 -1.30 -23.36
CA ALA A 677 8.22 -2.00 -24.60
C ALA A 677 6.94 -2.84 -24.42
N GLU A 678 6.77 -3.49 -23.26
CA GLU A 678 5.53 -4.21 -22.92
C GLU A 678 4.33 -3.27 -22.85
N ARG A 679 4.46 -2.12 -22.18
CA ARG A 679 3.37 -1.13 -22.09
C ARG A 679 2.98 -0.58 -23.46
N GLU A 680 3.95 -0.29 -24.33
CA GLU A 680 3.72 0.15 -25.72
C GLU A 680 3.01 -0.94 -26.53
N ARG A 681 3.45 -2.20 -26.39
CA ARG A 681 2.81 -3.37 -27.01
C ARG A 681 1.35 -3.50 -26.57
N LEU A 682 1.08 -3.46 -25.27
CA LEU A 682 -0.28 -3.59 -24.71
C LEU A 682 -1.18 -2.41 -25.09
N GLN A 683 -0.62 -1.19 -25.21
CA GLN A 683 -1.34 -0.02 -25.70
C GLN A 683 -1.81 -0.19 -27.14
N ALA A 684 -0.96 -0.76 -28.00
CA ALA A 684 -1.28 -0.99 -29.41
C ALA A 684 -2.35 -2.08 -29.61
N GLN A 685 -2.42 -3.05 -28.70
CA GLN A 685 -3.33 -4.19 -28.79
C GLN A 685 -4.76 -3.86 -28.38
N GLY A 686 -4.92 -3.01 -27.35
CA GLY A 686 -6.24 -2.58 -26.87
C GLY A 686 -7.13 -3.72 -26.38
N PRO A 687 -6.88 -4.30 -25.19
CA PRO A 687 -7.79 -5.27 -24.58
C PRO A 687 -9.25 -4.76 -24.58
N PRO A 688 -10.24 -5.63 -24.81
CA PRO A 688 -11.64 -5.22 -24.93
C PRO A 688 -12.15 -4.62 -23.61
N ASP A 689 -13.15 -3.74 -23.69
CA ASP A 689 -13.75 -3.11 -22.51
C ASP A 689 -14.43 -4.13 -21.58
N VAL A 690 -14.82 -5.29 -22.12
CA VAL A 690 -15.43 -6.40 -21.39
C VAL A 690 -14.68 -7.69 -21.73
N ILE A 691 -14.30 -8.44 -20.68
CA ILE A 691 -13.65 -9.75 -20.78
C ILE A 691 -14.61 -10.80 -20.23
N ASP A 692 -14.79 -11.89 -20.98
CA ASP A 692 -15.53 -13.08 -20.56
C ASP A 692 -14.63 -14.31 -20.75
N HIS A 693 -14.08 -14.81 -19.64
CA HIS A 693 -13.04 -15.85 -19.57
C HIS A 693 -11.68 -15.47 -20.20
N THR A 694 -11.69 -15.00 -21.44
CA THR A 694 -10.51 -14.65 -22.24
C THR A 694 -10.81 -13.43 -23.10
N TRP A 695 -9.78 -12.72 -23.56
CA TRP A 695 -9.93 -11.69 -24.59
C TRP A 695 -9.25 -12.11 -25.88
N ASN A 696 -9.94 -11.89 -27.00
CA ASN A 696 -9.41 -12.08 -28.35
C ASN A 696 -9.10 -10.72 -28.96
N ILE A 697 -8.03 -10.63 -29.75
CA ILE A 697 -7.79 -9.47 -30.59
C ILE A 697 -8.81 -9.53 -31.73
N PRO A 698 -9.62 -8.49 -31.99
CA PRO A 698 -10.43 -8.45 -33.19
C PRO A 698 -9.51 -8.52 -34.42
N GLU A 699 -9.82 -9.43 -35.36
CA GLU A 699 -9.08 -9.62 -36.62
C GLU A 699 -8.99 -8.35 -37.48
#